data_AF-A0A914E8Z5-F1
#
_entry.id   AF-A0A914E8Z5-F1
#
_cell.length_a   1.000
_cell.length_b   1.000
_cell.length_c   1.000
_cell.angle_alpha   90.00
_cell.angle_beta   90.00
_cell.angle_gamma   90.00
#
_symmetry.space_group_name_H-M   'P 1'
#
loop_
_entity.id
_entity.type
_entity.pdbx_description
1 polymer ?
#
loop_
_entity_poly.entity_id
_entity_poly.type
_entity_poly.pdbx_seq_one_letter_code
_entity_poly.pdbx_strand_id
1 'polypeptide(L)'
;MESTDIKSRVCFYYYYYSLGGQRKNYADILAKVNETQRGNLRNRIRKWEANSSSNERVIQIRPVHGTTGKVDQNSNSTSNNAMSQPSSAYNSLQRSNTATKINVSPKCFGTTQYVHKDDYERERQRWQQKLDETEGKLADAVVSNADMLQLKAELNKKIVEFEKNQRPLIEQNRRLSDRNRLLQQEIKKVEEKLCHAQDDYLTLKDSHERLGKENAILKEQRAFPEKLKEFERYRHQVLEYSKCITALRTAGLEKDRRYELLVQKFKRLKKCLSKQNGDEEDRQSNYGSEGSAESCSISLDTITEDLDETEPLSLNFSFSDLLKFESLSLSDEQLLKEQLDCAHATIAELQNALNTQTMRSDDNTQLLKTIARQQEQLIKVNKRCESLEMELANSQERNDLLEFQILELQEFSAGRTTPTPFITASVETDKYVDIDDCDIIAYAKLDPQTVFKAKNHLREMRRLAYLTEDDREFLAIVLQHMENLENKITLLETEQNMTRCELKRLELQKQDEIDELKRQLDEFSSKDKKKKALQQENEKLKKQIQKQEKLQEELRKKFQANEILIKEKNDKISQLENEIKNAYRCSEEKENELKRAKMQIEHLQRQIEEITKNHLADLEATKKHFEDRLKESFNFKNDLDKMRIAYDKVKEEKAQLEQKLQTFQKQSQEKIQKLDEELQNVRSAFDEERRRLEEEIKKAKTKNTELEKSNREYSNAYAKMEKEIAEMKKSMNAMKKTHEQKLEDLSKKNQEALRKEKENNEKLRKELNDENEKLKKQLAEAYVEMEDLRSQIRPIGTQLERRYEEMRYRWDESLKKIHNSEKLLKAANERIEELEAKSKSVESYVQEIEQLKTYNHELEEQFNAQMDIIAALKKKFIQMNGANNNKDHNSSESVGWTSNSTVNSLDDEVYSSEGSGSFKESRNHA
;
A
#
# COMPACT_ATOMS: atom_id res chain seq x y z
N MET A 1 14.94 -71.09 30.65
CA MET A 1 16.08 -70.46 29.94
C MET A 1 16.25 -69.05 30.49
N GLU A 2 16.65 -68.85 31.75
CA GLU A 2 17.93 -69.28 32.36
C GLU A 2 19.12 -68.76 31.55
N SER A 3 20.23 -68.30 32.11
CA SER A 3 20.70 -67.96 33.47
C SER A 3 22.21 -67.70 33.28
N THR A 4 22.90 -67.13 34.27
CA THR A 4 24.37 -66.92 34.30
C THR A 4 24.91 -65.83 33.34
N ASP A 5 25.94 -65.04 33.67
CA ASP A 5 26.77 -65.02 34.90
C ASP A 5 27.10 -63.57 35.33
N ILE A 6 27.07 -63.31 36.64
CA ILE A 6 27.47 -62.04 37.27
C ILE A 6 28.66 -62.33 38.19
N LYS A 7 29.88 -62.24 37.66
CA LYS A 7 31.13 -62.36 38.45
C LYS A 7 32.32 -61.73 37.72
N SER A 8 32.65 -60.46 38.03
CA SER A 8 34.00 -59.85 37.91
C SER A 8 34.01 -58.35 38.26
N ARG A 9 33.60 -57.94 39.48
CA ARG A 9 33.71 -56.51 39.86
C ARG A 9 33.89 -56.17 41.35
N VAL A 10 34.55 -57.03 42.13
CA VAL A 10 35.01 -56.70 43.50
C VAL A 10 36.39 -57.31 43.77
N CYS A 11 37.49 -56.56 43.56
CA CYS A 11 38.84 -56.92 44.03
C CYS A 11 39.89 -55.79 43.88
N PHE A 12 39.58 -54.53 44.21
CA PHE A 12 40.54 -53.42 44.05
C PHE A 12 40.54 -52.37 45.18
N TYR A 13 40.31 -52.80 46.44
CA TYR A 13 40.20 -51.86 47.58
C TYR A 13 40.98 -52.26 48.87
N TYR A 14 41.95 -53.18 48.79
CA TYR A 14 42.64 -53.71 49.98
C TYR A 14 44.18 -53.77 49.89
N TYR A 15 44.82 -52.81 49.20
CA TYR A 15 46.30 -52.77 49.09
C TYR A 15 46.95 -51.39 49.35
N TYR A 16 46.27 -50.47 50.06
CA TYR A 16 46.77 -49.10 50.26
C TYR A 16 47.10 -48.71 51.72
N TYR A 17 47.10 -49.66 52.66
CA TYR A 17 47.19 -49.37 54.10
C TYR A 17 48.41 -49.90 54.87
N SER A 18 49.41 -50.53 54.21
CA SER A 18 50.52 -51.22 54.90
C SER A 18 51.95 -50.69 54.65
N LEU A 19 52.13 -49.56 53.94
CA LEU A 19 53.47 -48.96 53.70
C LEU A 19 53.55 -47.47 54.09
N GLY A 20 53.27 -47.18 55.35
CA GLY A 20 53.59 -45.90 55.98
C GLY A 20 55.09 -45.74 56.23
N GLY A 21 55.89 -45.49 55.18
CA GLY A 21 57.37 -45.45 55.31
C GLY A 21 58.16 -44.51 54.39
N GLN A 22 57.61 -43.97 53.31
CA GLN A 22 58.40 -43.18 52.33
C GLN A 22 57.74 -41.87 51.84
N ARG A 23 57.12 -41.08 52.73
CA ARG A 23 56.51 -39.79 52.34
C ARG A 23 57.49 -38.63 52.09
N LYS A 24 58.80 -38.78 52.36
CA LYS A 24 59.77 -37.68 52.11
C LYS A 24 60.24 -37.54 50.66
N ASN A 25 60.36 -38.62 49.87
CA ASN A 25 60.87 -38.53 48.49
C ASN A 25 59.86 -38.00 47.45
N TYR A 26 58.54 -38.19 47.67
CA TYR A 26 57.53 -37.74 46.69
C TYR A 26 57.35 -36.21 46.66
N ALA A 27 57.57 -35.52 47.78
CA ALA A 27 57.50 -34.06 47.84
C ALA A 27 58.62 -33.40 47.00
N ASP A 28 59.86 -33.89 47.11
CA ASP A 28 61.00 -33.37 46.36
C ASP A 28 60.90 -33.64 44.85
N ILE A 29 60.31 -34.77 44.45
CA ILE A 29 60.04 -35.08 43.03
C ILE A 29 58.95 -34.14 42.48
N LEU A 30 57.86 -33.91 43.21
CA LEU A 30 56.81 -32.97 42.81
C LEU A 30 57.29 -31.50 42.81
N ALA A 31 58.22 -31.14 43.69
CA ALA A 31 58.89 -29.83 43.66
C ALA A 31 59.74 -29.67 42.39
N LYS A 32 60.61 -30.64 42.07
CA LYS A 32 61.47 -30.61 40.87
C LYS A 32 60.67 -30.62 39.56
N VAL A 33 59.55 -31.33 39.49
CA VAL A 33 58.66 -31.32 38.31
C VAL A 33 58.00 -29.94 38.15
N ASN A 34 57.50 -29.32 39.24
CA ASN A 34 56.96 -27.96 39.20
C ASN A 34 58.01 -26.91 38.81
N GLU A 35 59.24 -27.01 39.31
CA GLU A 35 60.34 -26.11 38.97
C GLU A 35 60.68 -26.18 37.48
N THR A 36 60.76 -27.40 36.93
CA THR A 36 61.04 -27.65 35.51
C THR A 36 59.92 -27.11 34.61
N GLN A 37 58.65 -27.30 35.00
CA GLN A 37 57.50 -26.75 34.26
C GLN A 37 57.45 -25.21 34.34
N ARG A 38 57.75 -24.60 35.51
CA ARG A 38 57.88 -23.14 35.66
C ARG A 38 59.07 -22.57 34.88
N GLY A 39 60.16 -23.30 34.75
CA GLY A 39 61.30 -22.94 33.89
C GLY A 39 60.91 -22.90 32.41
N ASN A 40 60.22 -23.94 31.93
CA ASN A 40 59.73 -24.01 30.56
C ASN A 40 58.66 -22.93 30.25
N LEU A 41 57.80 -22.59 31.22
CA LEU A 41 56.83 -21.51 31.06
C LEU A 41 57.53 -20.14 30.98
N ARG A 42 58.51 -19.86 31.85
CA ARG A 42 59.31 -18.61 31.80
C ARG A 42 60.12 -18.48 30.51
N ASN A 43 60.67 -19.59 29.99
CA ASN A 43 61.35 -19.59 28.69
C ASN A 43 60.39 -19.37 27.51
N ARG A 44 59.14 -19.86 27.59
CA ARG A 44 58.10 -19.57 26.59
C ARG A 44 57.65 -18.10 26.65
N ILE A 45 57.52 -17.52 27.83
CA ILE A 45 57.16 -16.09 28.02
C ILE A 45 58.27 -15.19 27.45
N ARG A 46 59.54 -15.40 27.81
CA ARG A 46 60.67 -14.65 27.23
C ARG A 46 60.75 -14.79 25.69
N LYS A 47 60.45 -15.97 25.16
CA LYS A 47 60.45 -16.21 23.70
C LYS A 47 59.23 -15.59 23.00
N TRP A 48 58.18 -15.24 23.74
CA TRP A 48 57.04 -14.49 23.25
C TRP A 48 57.32 -12.97 23.31
N GLU A 49 57.85 -12.48 24.43
CA GLU A 49 58.30 -11.08 24.61
C GLU A 49 59.35 -10.67 23.56
N ALA A 50 60.35 -11.51 23.30
CA ALA A 50 61.38 -11.26 22.27
C ALA A 50 60.82 -11.23 20.83
N ASN A 51 59.69 -11.90 20.57
CA ASN A 51 59.00 -11.82 19.28
C ASN A 51 58.09 -10.59 19.19
N SER A 52 57.52 -10.14 20.30
CA SER A 52 56.68 -8.93 20.35
C SER A 52 57.49 -7.63 20.19
N SER A 53 58.73 -7.57 20.68
CA SER A 53 59.58 -6.36 20.56
C SER A 53 60.14 -6.12 19.15
N SER A 54 59.81 -6.96 18.16
CA SER A 54 60.31 -6.84 16.78
C SER A 54 59.36 -6.08 15.83
N ASN A 55 58.19 -5.64 16.30
CA ASN A 55 57.13 -5.06 15.46
C ASN A 55 56.86 -3.55 15.65
N GLU A 56 57.58 -2.86 16.54
CA GLU A 56 57.49 -1.39 16.66
C GLU A 56 58.46 -0.70 15.69
N ARG A 57 58.06 -0.61 14.42
CA ARG A 57 58.65 0.38 13.50
C ARG A 57 57.82 1.67 13.52
N VAL A 58 58.34 2.61 14.28
CA VAL A 58 58.10 4.06 14.26
C VAL A 58 57.64 4.56 12.87
N ILE A 59 56.42 5.09 12.79
CA ILE A 59 56.03 6.03 11.73
C ILE A 59 56.30 7.44 12.26
N GLN A 60 57.33 8.09 11.74
CA GLN A 60 57.58 9.51 11.98
C GLN A 60 56.54 10.35 11.23
N ILE A 61 55.67 11.03 11.96
CA ILE A 61 54.87 12.13 11.40
C ILE A 61 55.63 13.44 11.65
N ARG A 62 56.14 14.06 10.58
CA ARG A 62 56.65 15.44 10.62
C ARG A 62 55.47 16.43 10.64
N PRO A 63 55.47 17.44 11.51
CA PRO A 63 54.54 18.56 11.40
C PRO A 63 55.07 19.61 10.41
N VAL A 64 54.20 20.17 9.58
CA VAL A 64 54.46 21.41 8.82
C VAL A 64 53.24 22.32 8.96
N HIS A 65 53.49 23.62 9.02
CA HIS A 65 52.60 24.64 9.56
C HIS A 65 51.30 24.86 8.79
N GLY A 66 50.28 25.32 9.51
CA GLY A 66 49.13 25.97 8.90
C GLY A 66 49.47 27.42 8.51
N THR A 67 48.74 27.94 7.53
CA THR A 67 48.63 29.37 7.24
C THR A 67 47.17 29.75 7.07
N THR A 68 46.84 30.95 7.51
CA THR A 68 45.52 31.58 7.43
C THR A 68 45.22 32.06 6.00
N GLY A 69 43.96 32.03 5.59
CA GLY A 69 43.53 32.56 4.29
C GLY A 69 42.02 32.81 4.24
N LYS A 70 41.63 34.08 4.24
CA LYS A 70 40.25 34.56 4.07
C LYS A 70 40.10 35.10 2.64
N VAL A 71 38.91 34.87 2.06
CA VAL A 71 38.14 35.84 1.25
C VAL A 71 38.56 36.11 -0.23
N ASP A 72 37.51 36.16 -1.06
CA ASP A 72 37.28 36.87 -2.34
C ASP A 72 37.59 36.32 -3.76
N GLN A 73 36.47 36.24 -4.51
CA GLN A 73 36.17 36.76 -5.86
C GLN A 73 36.67 36.09 -7.18
N ASN A 74 35.67 35.81 -8.03
CA ASN A 74 35.58 35.98 -9.50
C ASN A 74 36.79 35.74 -10.41
N SER A 75 36.61 34.87 -11.41
CA SER A 75 36.67 35.27 -12.85
C SER A 75 36.23 34.15 -13.82
N ASN A 76 35.77 34.56 -15.01
CA ASN A 76 35.29 33.69 -16.11
C ASN A 76 36.43 33.13 -16.97
N SER A 77 36.27 31.92 -17.52
CA SER A 77 36.53 31.52 -18.92
C SER A 77 36.26 30.00 -19.07
N THR A 78 35.41 29.47 -19.97
CA THR A 78 35.24 29.56 -21.44
C THR A 78 36.04 28.50 -22.22
N SER A 79 35.32 27.50 -22.75
CA SER A 79 35.73 26.50 -23.77
C SER A 79 36.76 25.44 -23.33
N ASN A 80 36.88 24.25 -23.95
CA ASN A 80 36.44 23.85 -25.29
C ASN A 80 36.10 22.34 -25.41
N ASN A 81 35.39 21.98 -26.49
CA ASN A 81 35.12 20.59 -26.91
C ASN A 81 36.40 19.83 -27.32
N ALA A 82 36.43 18.51 -27.09
CA ALA A 82 37.05 17.57 -28.02
C ALA A 82 36.52 16.12 -27.82
N MET A 83 35.91 15.56 -28.86
CA MET A 83 35.77 14.10 -29.00
C MET A 83 37.14 13.46 -29.21
N SER A 84 37.34 12.22 -28.77
CA SER A 84 38.42 11.37 -29.28
C SER A 84 38.01 9.90 -29.25
N GLN A 85 37.96 9.30 -30.43
CA GLN A 85 37.82 7.84 -30.62
C GLN A 85 39.17 7.14 -30.37
N PRO A 86 39.17 5.82 -30.10
CA PRO A 86 40.39 5.10 -29.72
C PRO A 86 41.31 4.85 -30.91
N SER A 87 42.61 5.14 -30.74
CA SER A 87 43.63 4.84 -31.74
C SER A 87 44.24 3.44 -31.54
N SER A 88 44.49 2.78 -32.67
CA SER A 88 45.19 1.49 -32.75
C SER A 88 46.64 1.60 -32.26
N ALA A 89 47.05 0.69 -31.37
CA ALA A 89 48.43 0.56 -30.92
C ALA A 89 48.98 -0.85 -31.20
N TYR A 90 49.49 -1.06 -32.42
CA TYR A 90 50.54 -2.06 -32.64
C TYR A 90 51.85 -1.51 -32.09
N ASN A 91 52.56 -2.23 -31.20
CA ASN A 91 54.00 -2.01 -31.04
C ASN A 91 54.76 -3.21 -30.45
N SER A 92 55.81 -3.61 -31.19
CA SER A 92 57.05 -4.29 -30.80
C SER A 92 57.06 -5.26 -29.59
N LEU A 93 57.16 -6.55 -29.88
CA LEU A 93 57.85 -7.51 -29.01
C LEU A 93 59.37 -7.34 -29.16
N GLN A 94 60.07 -7.00 -28.08
CA GLN A 94 61.54 -6.97 -28.05
C GLN A 94 62.10 -8.40 -28.07
N ARG A 95 62.95 -8.71 -29.06
CA ARG A 95 63.79 -9.92 -29.03
C ARG A 95 64.90 -9.76 -27.99
N SER A 96 64.97 -10.66 -27.01
CA SER A 96 66.11 -10.79 -26.12
C SER A 96 67.29 -11.47 -26.83
N ASN A 97 68.35 -10.70 -27.09
CA ASN A 97 69.58 -11.20 -27.68
C ASN A 97 70.39 -12.05 -26.68
N THR A 98 70.40 -13.37 -26.85
CA THR A 98 71.41 -14.26 -26.23
C THR A 98 72.61 -14.41 -27.17
N ALA A 99 73.45 -13.37 -27.21
CA ALA A 99 74.68 -13.34 -28.00
C ALA A 99 75.69 -14.39 -27.49
N THR A 100 75.67 -15.57 -28.09
CA THR A 100 76.69 -16.60 -27.86
C THR A 100 77.95 -16.19 -28.63
N LYS A 101 79.04 -15.89 -27.92
CA LYS A 101 80.34 -15.55 -28.53
C LYS A 101 80.87 -16.73 -29.35
N ILE A 102 80.79 -16.64 -30.68
CA ILE A 102 81.54 -17.50 -31.58
C ILE A 102 82.92 -16.85 -31.78
N ASN A 103 83.98 -17.55 -31.35
CA ASN A 103 85.36 -17.16 -31.63
C ASN A 103 85.64 -17.37 -33.13
N VAL A 104 85.64 -16.28 -33.91
CA VAL A 104 86.12 -16.31 -35.30
C VAL A 104 87.65 -16.16 -35.28
N SER A 105 88.35 -17.27 -35.50
CA SER A 105 89.80 -17.24 -35.76
C SER A 105 90.04 -16.90 -37.24
N PRO A 106 90.75 -15.82 -37.58
CA PRO A 106 91.03 -15.47 -38.96
C PRO A 106 92.28 -16.21 -39.46
N LYS A 107 92.11 -17.36 -40.11
CA LYS A 107 93.16 -17.98 -40.93
C LYS A 107 92.60 -18.48 -42.27
N CYS A 108 93.51 -18.52 -43.26
CA CYS A 108 93.36 -19.09 -44.60
C CYS A 108 92.16 -18.63 -45.45
N PHE A 109 92.23 -17.39 -45.94
CA PHE A 109 92.10 -17.17 -47.38
C PHE A 109 93.50 -17.09 -47.98
N GLY A 110 93.75 -17.74 -49.12
CA GLY A 110 95.04 -17.68 -49.82
C GLY A 110 95.80 -19.00 -49.91
N THR A 111 95.22 -20.01 -50.57
CA THR A 111 95.99 -20.96 -51.36
C THR A 111 95.06 -21.58 -52.40
N THR A 112 95.39 -21.41 -53.68
CA THR A 112 94.62 -22.00 -54.80
C THR A 112 94.92 -23.49 -54.90
N GLN A 113 94.46 -24.26 -53.91
CA GLN A 113 94.42 -25.71 -54.03
C GLN A 113 93.42 -26.05 -55.13
N TYR A 114 93.87 -26.84 -56.10
CA TYR A 114 92.99 -27.54 -57.03
C TYR A 114 92.14 -28.51 -56.20
N VAL A 115 90.94 -28.07 -55.81
CA VAL A 115 89.93 -28.95 -55.20
C VAL A 115 89.62 -30.02 -56.23
N HIS A 116 89.85 -31.29 -55.88
CA HIS A 116 89.57 -32.40 -56.78
C HIS A 116 88.09 -32.35 -57.18
N LYS A 117 87.77 -32.67 -58.44
CA LYS A 117 86.39 -32.53 -58.95
C LYS A 117 85.37 -33.20 -58.03
N ASP A 118 85.71 -34.37 -57.49
CA ASP A 118 84.85 -35.15 -56.60
C ASP A 118 84.63 -34.49 -55.23
N ASP A 119 85.60 -33.72 -54.71
CA ASP A 119 85.42 -32.93 -53.49
C ASP A 119 84.52 -31.72 -53.72
N TYR A 120 84.67 -31.05 -54.87
CA TYR A 120 83.76 -29.98 -55.28
C TYR A 120 82.33 -30.50 -55.53
N GLU A 121 82.19 -31.67 -56.16
CA GLU A 121 80.90 -32.31 -56.41
C GLU A 121 80.23 -32.73 -55.09
N ARG A 122 80.99 -33.28 -54.12
CA ARG A 122 80.51 -33.61 -52.77
C ARG A 122 80.10 -32.37 -51.97
N GLU A 123 80.90 -31.31 -51.99
CA GLU A 123 80.58 -30.08 -51.27
C GLU A 123 79.38 -29.37 -51.91
N ARG A 124 79.28 -29.35 -53.25
CA ARG A 124 78.07 -28.89 -53.96
C ARG A 124 76.84 -29.70 -53.58
N GLN A 125 76.92 -31.02 -53.49
CA GLN A 125 75.80 -31.86 -53.03
C GLN A 125 75.41 -31.53 -51.59
N ARG A 126 76.37 -31.28 -50.69
CA ARG A 126 76.10 -30.84 -49.31
C ARG A 126 75.40 -29.48 -49.25
N TRP A 127 75.84 -28.52 -50.06
CA TRP A 127 75.17 -27.21 -50.14
C TRP A 127 73.79 -27.30 -50.78
N GLN A 128 73.59 -28.17 -51.78
CA GLN A 128 72.28 -28.44 -52.36
C GLN A 128 71.34 -29.07 -51.33
N GLN A 129 71.73 -30.16 -50.67
CA GLN A 129 70.93 -30.78 -49.60
C GLN A 129 70.57 -29.76 -48.50
N LYS A 130 71.53 -28.91 -48.12
CA LYS A 130 71.30 -27.87 -47.11
C LYS A 130 70.36 -26.77 -47.59
N LEU A 131 70.37 -26.44 -48.88
CA LEU A 131 69.40 -25.55 -49.53
C LEU A 131 68.01 -26.20 -49.48
N ASP A 132 67.88 -27.43 -49.98
CA ASP A 132 66.64 -28.21 -50.02
C ASP A 132 66.03 -28.36 -48.60
N GLU A 133 66.86 -28.62 -47.59
CA GLU A 133 66.44 -28.65 -46.18
C GLU A 133 65.98 -27.28 -45.64
N THR A 134 66.55 -26.16 -46.12
CA THR A 134 66.07 -24.82 -45.74
C THR A 134 64.80 -24.41 -46.49
N GLU A 135 64.64 -24.85 -47.74
CA GLU A 135 63.42 -24.65 -48.53
C GLU A 135 62.26 -25.46 -47.94
N GLY A 136 62.49 -26.72 -47.55
CA GLY A 136 61.51 -27.54 -46.82
C GLY A 136 61.06 -26.88 -45.51
N LYS A 137 62.01 -26.42 -44.68
CA LYS A 137 61.70 -25.70 -43.43
C LYS A 137 60.96 -24.38 -43.68
N LEU A 138 61.20 -23.71 -44.81
CA LEU A 138 60.47 -22.51 -45.21
C LEU A 138 59.04 -22.85 -45.64
N ALA A 139 58.84 -23.92 -46.40
CA ALA A 139 57.52 -24.42 -46.79
C ALA A 139 56.68 -24.82 -45.56
N ASP A 140 57.26 -25.59 -44.63
CA ASP A 140 56.62 -25.96 -43.36
C ASP A 140 56.22 -24.72 -42.53
N ALA A 141 57.09 -23.70 -42.49
CA ALA A 141 56.81 -22.45 -41.80
C ALA A 141 55.69 -21.64 -42.49
N VAL A 142 55.57 -21.70 -43.82
CA VAL A 142 54.46 -21.07 -44.57
C VAL A 142 53.13 -21.78 -44.26
N VAL A 143 53.11 -23.11 -44.24
CA VAL A 143 51.91 -23.90 -43.88
C VAL A 143 51.49 -23.59 -42.44
N SER A 144 52.42 -23.65 -41.47
CA SER A 144 52.15 -23.35 -40.07
C SER A 144 51.63 -21.91 -39.85
N ASN A 145 52.10 -20.94 -40.65
CA ASN A 145 51.61 -19.57 -40.60
C ASN A 145 50.19 -19.44 -41.21
N ALA A 146 49.87 -20.21 -42.25
CA ALA A 146 48.52 -20.28 -42.80
C ALA A 146 47.53 -20.88 -41.78
N ASP A 147 47.89 -21.98 -41.11
CA ASP A 147 47.09 -22.57 -40.02
C ASP A 147 46.87 -21.58 -38.88
N MET A 148 47.89 -20.81 -38.51
CA MET A 148 47.80 -19.78 -37.48
C MET A 148 46.83 -18.64 -37.87
N LEU A 149 46.82 -18.24 -39.15
CA LEU A 149 45.88 -17.25 -39.68
C LEU A 149 44.44 -17.79 -39.70
N GLN A 150 44.24 -19.07 -40.05
CA GLN A 150 42.92 -19.72 -39.97
C GLN A 150 42.43 -19.79 -38.52
N LEU A 151 43.25 -20.27 -37.58
CA LEU A 151 42.92 -20.32 -36.14
C LEU A 151 42.56 -18.92 -35.61
N LYS A 152 43.28 -17.87 -36.03
CA LYS A 152 42.97 -16.49 -35.67
C LYS A 152 41.62 -16.03 -36.23
N ALA A 153 41.29 -16.40 -37.46
CA ALA A 153 39.99 -16.08 -38.07
C ALA A 153 38.83 -16.83 -37.36
N GLU A 154 39.01 -18.10 -37.03
CA GLU A 154 38.04 -18.91 -36.28
C GLU A 154 37.82 -18.38 -34.85
N LEU A 155 38.88 -17.98 -34.16
CA LEU A 155 38.78 -17.35 -32.84
C LEU A 155 38.05 -16.01 -32.91
N ASN A 156 38.36 -15.16 -33.88
CA ASN A 156 37.64 -13.89 -34.09
C ASN A 156 36.14 -14.13 -34.38
N LYS A 157 35.82 -15.13 -35.21
CA LYS A 157 34.43 -15.53 -35.49
C LYS A 157 33.70 -15.95 -34.22
N LYS A 158 34.33 -16.77 -33.37
CA LYS A 158 33.77 -17.19 -32.06
C LYS A 158 33.59 -16.01 -31.09
N ILE A 159 34.54 -15.06 -31.06
CA ILE A 159 34.41 -13.84 -30.22
C ILE A 159 33.18 -13.03 -30.65
N VAL A 160 33.02 -12.75 -31.95
CA VAL A 160 31.86 -12.01 -32.47
C VAL A 160 30.54 -12.75 -32.20
N GLU A 161 30.54 -14.09 -32.29
CA GLU A 161 29.38 -14.92 -31.95
C GLU A 161 29.03 -14.85 -30.45
N PHE A 162 30.03 -14.91 -29.55
CA PHE A 162 29.81 -14.71 -28.12
C PHE A 162 29.30 -13.30 -27.80
N GLU A 163 29.85 -12.25 -28.41
CA GLU A 163 29.36 -10.87 -28.23
C GLU A 163 27.91 -10.72 -28.73
N LYS A 164 27.58 -11.29 -29.88
CA LYS A 164 26.21 -11.32 -30.43
C LYS A 164 25.24 -12.02 -29.49
N ASN A 165 25.66 -13.09 -28.82
CA ASN A 165 24.85 -13.83 -27.85
C ASN A 165 24.77 -13.14 -26.48
N GLN A 166 25.78 -12.36 -26.07
CA GLN A 166 25.76 -11.61 -24.82
C GLN A 166 24.87 -10.35 -24.87
N ARG A 167 24.85 -9.62 -25.99
CA ARG A 167 24.02 -8.41 -26.16
C ARG A 167 22.54 -8.56 -25.75
N PRO A 168 21.77 -9.58 -26.18
CA PRO A 168 20.38 -9.75 -25.76
C PRO A 168 20.25 -10.09 -24.28
N LEU A 169 21.21 -10.79 -23.68
CA LEU A 169 21.22 -11.08 -22.24
C LEU A 169 21.48 -9.83 -21.39
N ILE A 170 22.39 -8.95 -21.85
CA ILE A 170 22.65 -7.65 -21.22
C ILE A 170 21.40 -6.76 -21.28
N GLU A 171 20.74 -6.69 -22.45
CA GLU A 171 19.50 -5.91 -22.61
C GLU A 171 18.32 -6.51 -21.81
N GLN A 172 18.21 -7.84 -21.72
CA GLN A 172 17.23 -8.49 -20.85
C GLN A 172 17.48 -8.17 -19.37
N ASN A 173 18.73 -8.23 -18.90
CA ASN A 173 19.09 -7.82 -17.54
C ASN A 173 18.80 -6.35 -17.28
N ARG A 174 19.09 -5.45 -18.24
CA ARG A 174 18.74 -4.02 -18.13
C ARG A 174 17.24 -3.82 -17.92
N ARG A 175 16.40 -4.46 -18.74
CA ARG A 175 14.92 -4.42 -18.61
C ARG A 175 14.42 -5.01 -17.29
N LEU A 176 15.06 -6.05 -16.77
CA LEU A 176 14.74 -6.61 -15.46
C LEU A 176 15.14 -5.66 -14.31
N SER A 177 16.29 -4.99 -14.40
CA SER A 177 16.70 -3.94 -13.46
C SER A 177 15.75 -2.74 -13.48
N ASP A 178 15.34 -2.28 -14.66
CA ASP A 178 14.37 -1.19 -14.81
C ASP A 178 12.99 -1.58 -14.23
N ARG A 179 12.53 -2.81 -14.49
CA ARG A 179 11.29 -3.33 -13.87
C ARG A 179 11.40 -3.45 -12.36
N ASN A 180 12.54 -3.92 -11.83
CA ASN A 180 12.76 -3.99 -10.38
C ASN A 180 12.78 -2.59 -9.74
N ARG A 181 13.35 -1.58 -10.42
CA ARG A 181 13.32 -0.18 -9.97
C ARG A 181 11.89 0.36 -9.92
N LEU A 182 11.05 0.06 -10.92
CA LEU A 182 9.63 0.45 -10.89
C LEU A 182 8.86 -0.26 -9.75
N LEU A 183 9.06 -1.56 -9.57
CA LEU A 183 8.45 -2.32 -8.46
C LEU A 183 8.88 -1.78 -7.08
N GLN A 184 10.14 -1.37 -6.91
CA GLN A 184 10.60 -0.70 -5.68
C GLN A 184 9.92 0.66 -5.46
N GLN A 185 9.65 1.42 -6.52
CA GLN A 185 8.88 2.67 -6.42
C GLN A 185 7.40 2.41 -6.09
N GLU A 186 6.80 1.35 -6.61
CA GLU A 186 5.42 0.94 -6.27
C GLU A 186 5.32 0.46 -4.82
N ILE A 187 6.27 -0.36 -4.34
CA ILE A 187 6.36 -0.77 -2.94
C ILE A 187 6.45 0.46 -2.04
N LYS A 188 7.35 1.41 -2.32
CA LYS A 188 7.49 2.64 -1.53
C LYS A 188 6.19 3.46 -1.48
N LYS A 189 5.46 3.58 -2.60
CA LYS A 189 4.14 4.25 -2.63
C LYS A 189 3.07 3.52 -1.82
N VAL A 190 3.14 2.18 -1.73
CA VAL A 190 2.22 1.39 -0.89
C VAL A 190 2.59 1.51 0.59
N GLU A 191 3.89 1.54 0.92
CA GLU A 191 4.39 1.81 2.27
C GLU A 191 3.97 3.21 2.76
N GLU A 192 4.15 4.26 1.94
CA GLU A 192 3.70 5.63 2.23
C GLU A 192 2.18 5.69 2.48
N LYS A 193 1.37 5.04 1.64
CA LYS A 193 -0.09 4.92 1.85
C LYS A 193 -0.45 4.15 3.11
N LEU A 194 0.30 3.11 3.47
CA LEU A 194 0.09 2.34 4.69
C LEU A 194 0.38 3.18 5.93
N CYS A 195 1.46 3.97 5.92
CA CYS A 195 1.76 4.92 7.00
C CYS A 195 0.64 5.94 7.17
N HIS A 196 0.18 6.59 6.08
CA HIS A 196 -0.94 7.52 6.15
C HIS A 196 -2.23 6.85 6.69
N ALA A 197 -2.56 5.64 6.26
CA ALA A 197 -3.71 4.90 6.77
C ALA A 197 -3.57 4.52 8.26
N GLN A 198 -2.34 4.31 8.75
CA GLN A 198 -2.05 4.08 10.18
C GLN A 198 -2.22 5.37 11.00
N ASP A 199 -1.75 6.51 10.49
CA ASP A 199 -1.93 7.82 11.12
C ASP A 199 -3.41 8.24 11.16
N ASP A 200 -4.15 8.01 10.08
CA ASP A 200 -5.61 8.21 10.01
C ASP A 200 -6.35 7.32 11.01
N TYR A 201 -5.96 6.04 11.13
CA TYR A 201 -6.55 5.11 12.09
C TYR A 201 -6.28 5.54 13.54
N LEU A 202 -5.06 6.01 13.86
CA LEU A 202 -4.73 6.56 15.18
C LEU A 202 -5.57 7.81 15.48
N THR A 203 -5.67 8.73 14.52
CA THR A 203 -6.48 9.96 14.64
C THR A 203 -7.97 9.65 14.85
N LEU A 204 -8.49 8.63 14.15
CA LEU A 204 -9.87 8.15 14.30
C LEU A 204 -10.08 7.47 15.67
N LYS A 205 -9.11 6.66 16.12
CA LYS A 205 -9.13 6.02 17.44
C LYS A 205 -9.17 7.07 18.56
N ASP A 206 -8.31 8.08 18.53
CA ASP A 206 -8.27 9.15 19.53
C ASP A 206 -9.55 9.99 19.52
N SER A 207 -10.18 10.15 18.35
CA SER A 207 -11.47 10.81 18.22
C SER A 207 -12.62 9.96 18.76
N HIS A 208 -12.60 8.65 18.51
CA HIS A 208 -13.55 7.70 19.10
C HIS A 208 -13.41 7.61 20.63
N GLU A 209 -12.18 7.61 21.17
CA GLU A 209 -11.94 7.65 22.62
C GLU A 209 -12.44 8.95 23.26
N ARG A 210 -12.29 10.10 22.59
CA ARG A 210 -12.86 11.38 23.04
C ARG A 210 -14.39 11.33 23.07
N LEU A 211 -15.03 10.89 21.97
CA LEU A 211 -16.49 10.72 21.90
C LEU A 211 -17.01 9.70 22.92
N GLY A 212 -16.25 8.63 23.20
CA GLY A 212 -16.58 7.66 24.24
C GLY A 212 -16.61 8.27 25.64
N LYS A 213 -15.63 9.12 25.96
CA LYS A 213 -15.57 9.87 27.23
C LYS A 213 -16.70 10.91 27.32
N GLU A 214 -16.96 11.66 26.25
CA GLU A 214 -18.06 12.63 26.20
C GLU A 214 -19.43 11.96 26.35
N ASN A 215 -19.66 10.83 25.67
CA ASN A 215 -20.89 10.04 25.80
C ASN A 215 -21.07 9.46 27.21
N ALA A 216 -19.97 9.05 27.88
CA ALA A 216 -20.02 8.65 29.29
C ALA A 216 -20.44 9.82 30.20
N ILE A 217 -19.85 11.01 30.02
CA ILE A 217 -20.21 12.23 30.75
C ILE A 217 -21.67 12.62 30.47
N LEU A 218 -22.14 12.57 29.22
CA LEU A 218 -23.53 12.87 28.86
C LEU A 218 -24.52 11.84 29.43
N LYS A 219 -24.13 10.57 29.58
CA LYS A 219 -24.93 9.55 30.28
C LYS A 219 -25.02 9.85 31.77
N GLU A 220 -23.92 10.23 32.41
CA GLU A 220 -23.89 10.66 33.81
C GLU A 220 -24.77 11.91 34.03
N GLN A 221 -24.68 12.91 33.14
CA GLN A 221 -25.51 14.11 33.17
C GLN A 221 -27.00 13.83 32.88
N ARG A 222 -27.33 12.87 32.00
CA ARG A 222 -28.72 12.38 31.83
C ARG A 222 -29.23 11.65 33.08
N ALA A 223 -28.32 11.09 33.87
CA ALA A 223 -28.63 10.32 35.07
C ALA A 223 -28.60 11.15 36.37
N PHE A 224 -28.65 12.49 36.33
CA PHE A 224 -28.79 13.33 37.54
C PHE A 224 -30.05 12.92 38.33
N PRO A 225 -29.92 12.23 39.48
CA PRO A 225 -31.09 11.68 40.18
C PRO A 225 -31.95 12.79 40.80
N GLU A 226 -31.35 13.95 41.04
CA GLU A 226 -32.00 15.15 41.59
C GLU A 226 -33.00 15.75 40.59
N LYS A 227 -32.59 15.93 39.32
CA LYS A 227 -33.50 16.43 38.26
C LYS A 227 -34.63 15.45 37.96
N LEU A 228 -34.38 14.14 38.01
CA LEU A 228 -35.45 13.14 37.86
C LEU A 228 -36.45 13.21 39.01
N LYS A 229 -35.98 13.31 40.27
CA LYS A 229 -36.84 13.53 41.45
C LYS A 229 -37.59 14.87 41.38
N GLU A 230 -36.99 15.90 40.78
CA GLU A 230 -37.63 17.20 40.57
C GLU A 230 -38.75 17.12 39.51
N PHE A 231 -38.53 16.44 38.38
CA PHE A 231 -39.59 16.13 37.41
C PHE A 231 -40.71 15.27 38.02
N GLU A 232 -40.41 14.32 38.89
CA GLU A 232 -41.43 13.55 39.63
C GLU A 232 -42.26 14.44 40.56
N ARG A 233 -41.63 15.39 41.28
CA ARG A 233 -42.32 16.40 42.09
C ARG A 233 -43.25 17.27 41.25
N TYR A 234 -42.77 17.80 40.12
CA TYR A 234 -43.62 18.59 39.22
C TYR A 234 -44.76 17.78 38.61
N ARG A 235 -44.51 16.51 38.23
CA ARG A 235 -45.56 15.62 37.74
C ARG A 235 -46.64 15.38 38.80
N HIS A 236 -46.24 15.20 40.06
CA HIS A 236 -47.18 15.08 41.19
C HIS A 236 -47.98 16.38 41.39
N GLN A 237 -47.32 17.54 41.37
CA GLN A 237 -47.97 18.84 41.52
C GLN A 237 -48.98 19.14 40.38
N VAL A 238 -48.64 18.81 39.13
CA VAL A 238 -49.55 18.94 37.97
C VAL A 238 -50.75 18.00 38.11
N LEU A 239 -50.56 16.78 38.62
CA LEU A 239 -51.67 15.85 38.91
C LEU A 239 -52.61 16.41 39.98
N GLU A 240 -52.09 16.98 41.07
CA GLU A 240 -52.94 17.63 42.09
C GLU A 240 -53.71 18.84 41.54
N TYR A 241 -53.07 19.72 40.75
CA TYR A 241 -53.78 20.81 40.09
C TYR A 241 -54.84 20.30 39.10
N SER A 242 -54.57 19.21 38.37
CA SER A 242 -55.54 18.59 37.45
C SER A 242 -56.76 18.05 38.21
N LYS A 243 -56.56 17.42 39.38
CA LYS A 243 -57.65 17.00 40.28
C LYS A 243 -58.47 18.20 40.76
N CYS A 244 -57.81 19.28 41.21
CA CYS A 244 -58.49 20.50 41.65
C CYS A 244 -59.32 21.14 40.53
N ILE A 245 -58.77 21.27 39.32
CA ILE A 245 -59.48 21.80 38.14
C ILE A 245 -60.69 20.91 37.80
N THR A 246 -60.54 19.59 37.87
CA THR A 246 -61.64 18.64 37.61
C THR A 246 -62.76 18.79 38.65
N ALA A 247 -62.40 18.86 39.93
CA ALA A 247 -63.35 19.08 41.03
C ALA A 247 -64.11 20.41 40.88
N LEU A 248 -63.41 21.49 40.53
CA LEU A 248 -64.01 22.80 40.25
C LEU A 248 -64.97 22.76 39.05
N ARG A 249 -64.62 22.07 37.97
CA ARG A 249 -65.52 21.87 36.81
C ARG A 249 -66.78 21.11 37.19
N THR A 250 -66.66 20.02 37.97
CA THR A 250 -67.84 19.27 38.45
C THR A 250 -68.72 20.11 39.38
N ALA A 251 -68.13 20.95 40.23
CA ALA A 251 -68.87 21.87 41.08
C ALA A 251 -69.59 22.98 40.27
N GLY A 252 -68.98 23.45 39.18
CA GLY A 252 -69.60 24.36 38.22
C GLY A 252 -70.84 23.75 37.54
N LEU A 253 -70.70 22.56 36.94
CA LEU A 253 -71.81 21.86 36.29
C LEU A 253 -72.97 21.57 37.26
N GLU A 254 -72.68 21.21 38.51
CA GLU A 254 -73.70 21.00 39.54
C GLU A 254 -74.40 22.32 39.95
N LYS A 255 -73.68 23.45 39.96
CA LYS A 255 -74.28 24.79 40.16
C LYS A 255 -75.21 25.15 39.00
N ASP A 256 -74.80 24.91 37.77
CA ASP A 256 -75.60 25.22 36.57
C ASP A 256 -76.87 24.35 36.52
N ARG A 257 -76.77 23.05 36.85
CA ARG A 257 -77.92 22.15 37.00
C ARG A 257 -78.92 22.64 38.06
N ARG A 258 -78.44 23.16 39.19
CA ARG A 258 -79.30 23.77 40.23
C ARG A 258 -79.97 25.05 39.73
N TYR A 259 -79.27 25.85 38.92
CA TYR A 259 -79.83 27.05 38.31
C TYR A 259 -80.93 26.70 37.29
N GLU A 260 -80.72 25.72 36.41
CA GLU A 260 -81.76 25.23 35.49
C GLU A 260 -83.01 24.74 36.23
N LEU A 261 -82.84 23.95 37.30
CA LEU A 261 -83.95 23.50 38.14
C LEU A 261 -84.73 24.67 38.77
N LEU A 262 -84.03 25.74 39.16
CA LEU A 262 -84.65 26.96 39.68
C LEU A 262 -85.43 27.69 38.58
N VAL A 263 -84.85 27.85 37.39
CA VAL A 263 -85.52 28.45 36.21
C VAL A 263 -86.75 27.63 35.79
N GLN A 264 -86.69 26.30 35.81
CA GLN A 264 -87.83 25.44 35.51
C GLN A 264 -88.96 25.63 36.55
N LYS A 265 -88.64 25.69 37.85
CA LYS A 265 -89.63 26.01 38.90
C LYS A 265 -90.26 27.39 38.68
N PHE A 266 -89.46 28.40 38.32
CA PHE A 266 -89.95 29.75 38.03
C PHE A 266 -90.86 29.80 36.79
N LYS A 267 -90.51 29.08 35.71
CA LYS A 267 -91.36 28.95 34.50
C LYS A 267 -92.70 28.27 34.83
N ARG A 268 -92.72 27.24 35.68
CA ARG A 268 -93.97 26.59 36.14
C ARG A 268 -94.85 27.56 36.93
N LEU A 269 -94.27 28.31 37.88
CA LEU A 269 -94.97 29.38 38.62
C LEU A 269 -95.62 30.42 37.69
N LYS A 270 -94.86 30.93 36.70
CA LYS A 270 -95.39 31.89 35.71
C LYS A 270 -96.53 31.31 34.87
N LYS A 271 -96.46 30.02 34.49
CA LYS A 271 -97.52 29.36 33.70
C LYS A 271 -98.80 29.10 34.49
N CYS A 272 -98.72 28.92 35.81
CA CYS A 272 -99.91 28.86 36.68
C CYS A 272 -100.62 30.21 36.78
N LEU A 273 -99.87 31.32 36.93
CA LEU A 273 -100.43 32.67 36.98
C LEU A 273 -101.12 33.08 35.67
N SER A 274 -100.59 32.65 34.53
CA SER A 274 -101.14 32.97 33.20
C SER A 274 -102.47 32.27 32.86
N LYS A 275 -102.96 31.34 33.69
CA LYS A 275 -104.23 30.62 33.45
C LYS A 275 -105.44 31.23 34.16
N GLN A 276 -105.29 32.38 34.81
CA GLN A 276 -106.32 32.96 35.68
C GLN A 276 -107.11 34.13 35.04
N ASN A 277 -106.67 34.63 33.88
CA ASN A 277 -107.35 35.68 33.10
C ASN A 277 -107.60 35.13 31.67
N GLY A 278 -108.81 35.30 31.14
CA GLY A 278 -109.35 34.48 30.04
C GLY A 278 -109.51 35.18 28.67
N ASP A 279 -110.59 34.78 27.99
CA ASP A 279 -111.07 35.14 26.65
C ASP A 279 -110.30 34.43 25.51
N GLU A 280 -110.80 33.40 24.79
CA GLU A 280 -112.12 33.13 24.16
C GLU A 280 -112.50 34.13 23.06
N GLU A 281 -112.11 33.83 21.81
CA GLU A 281 -112.89 33.95 20.56
C GLU A 281 -111.95 33.81 19.34
N ASP A 282 -111.82 32.59 18.79
CA ASP A 282 -112.42 32.27 17.49
C ASP A 282 -112.27 30.77 17.15
N ARG A 283 -113.27 30.17 16.52
CA ARG A 283 -113.31 28.72 16.21
C ARG A 283 -113.58 28.50 14.72
N GLN A 284 -112.76 27.67 14.06
CA GLN A 284 -113.30 26.58 13.20
C GLN A 284 -112.27 25.52 12.77
N SER A 285 -112.52 24.29 13.27
CA SER A 285 -112.34 22.96 12.65
C SER A 285 -111.02 22.61 11.93
N ASN A 286 -110.17 21.71 12.45
CA ASN A 286 -110.28 20.28 12.85
C ASN A 286 -109.84 19.27 11.76
N TYR A 287 -108.99 18.34 12.23
CA TYR A 287 -108.30 17.20 11.57
C TYR A 287 -106.95 17.53 10.91
N GLY A 288 -105.81 17.08 11.45
CA GLY A 288 -105.58 16.39 12.73
C GLY A 288 -104.15 15.84 12.91
N SER A 289 -103.86 15.37 14.12
CA SER A 289 -102.73 14.48 14.51
C SER A 289 -101.30 15.04 14.47
N GLU A 290 -100.77 15.30 15.67
CA GLU A 290 -99.40 15.00 16.16
C GLU A 290 -98.16 15.28 15.28
N GLY A 291 -97.31 16.20 15.71
CA GLY A 291 -95.89 16.23 15.27
C GLY A 291 -95.22 17.60 15.39
N SER A 292 -94.20 17.71 16.24
CA SER A 292 -93.40 18.93 16.43
C SER A 292 -92.74 19.43 15.14
N ALA A 293 -92.67 20.76 14.99
CA ALA A 293 -91.69 21.44 14.13
C ALA A 293 -90.24 20.98 14.46
N GLU A 294 -89.23 21.15 13.60
CA GLU A 294 -88.97 22.34 12.77
C GLU A 294 -87.97 22.09 11.62
N SER A 295 -87.95 23.00 10.63
CA SER A 295 -86.82 23.29 9.70
C SER A 295 -86.63 22.47 8.40
N CYS A 296 -87.43 22.89 7.42
CA CYS A 296 -87.32 22.79 5.96
C CYS A 296 -85.96 23.16 5.33
N SER A 297 -85.55 22.50 4.24
CA SER A 297 -85.35 23.11 2.89
C SER A 297 -84.85 22.08 1.85
N ILE A 298 -85.35 22.19 0.61
CA ILE A 298 -85.21 21.21 -0.49
C ILE A 298 -85.09 21.95 -1.84
N SER A 299 -84.04 21.65 -2.63
CA SER A 299 -83.89 21.69 -4.13
C SER A 299 -84.37 22.93 -4.94
N LEU A 300 -83.97 23.31 -6.17
CA LEU A 300 -83.42 22.67 -7.41
C LEU A 300 -82.46 23.70 -8.10
N ASP A 301 -82.09 23.59 -9.38
CA ASP A 301 -81.23 22.60 -10.10
C ASP A 301 -81.14 23.02 -11.60
N THR A 302 -80.12 22.56 -12.36
CA THR A 302 -79.97 22.59 -13.86
C THR A 302 -79.91 23.98 -14.58
N ILE A 303 -79.18 24.25 -15.68
CA ILE A 303 -78.16 23.57 -16.53
C ILE A 303 -77.35 24.62 -17.36
N THR A 304 -76.22 24.21 -18.00
CA THR A 304 -75.61 24.59 -19.34
C THR A 304 -75.85 25.98 -19.99
N GLU A 305 -75.00 26.55 -20.85
CA GLU A 305 -73.70 26.21 -21.47
C GLU A 305 -73.13 27.52 -22.07
N ASP A 306 -71.82 27.73 -21.95
CA ASP A 306 -71.00 28.75 -22.64
C ASP A 306 -69.83 27.98 -23.26
N LEU A 307 -69.18 28.34 -24.38
CA LEU A 307 -69.28 29.42 -25.36
C LEU A 307 -68.46 28.94 -26.57
N ASP A 308 -68.67 29.47 -27.79
CA ASP A 308 -67.60 29.41 -28.79
C ASP A 308 -67.56 30.61 -29.74
N GLU A 309 -66.33 30.91 -30.15
CA GLU A 309 -65.86 31.70 -31.31
C GLU A 309 -66.26 33.19 -31.51
N THR A 310 -65.26 34.07 -31.30
CA THR A 310 -64.77 35.13 -32.24
C THR A 310 -65.70 36.30 -32.66
N GLU A 311 -65.25 37.50 -33.04
CA GLU A 311 -63.93 38.11 -33.34
C GLU A 311 -63.99 39.64 -32.98
N PRO A 312 -62.95 40.48 -33.20
CA PRO A 312 -62.78 41.74 -32.47
C PRO A 312 -63.08 43.04 -33.26
N LEU A 313 -63.31 44.13 -32.52
CA LEU A 313 -63.00 45.51 -32.90
C LEU A 313 -62.32 46.19 -31.69
N SER A 314 -61.09 46.68 -31.72
CA SER A 314 -60.45 47.62 -32.64
C SER A 314 -61.12 49.00 -32.66
N LEU A 315 -60.57 49.95 -31.89
CA LEU A 315 -60.34 51.38 -32.18
C LEU A 315 -59.94 52.02 -30.82
N ASN A 316 -58.71 52.52 -30.66
CA ASN A 316 -58.23 53.87 -31.02
C ASN A 316 -58.65 54.98 -30.03
N PHE A 317 -57.77 55.99 -29.93
CA PHE A 317 -57.90 57.24 -29.15
C PHE A 317 -57.86 57.12 -27.61
N SER A 318 -57.26 58.07 -26.89
CA SER A 318 -56.16 58.99 -27.26
C SER A 318 -55.45 59.50 -26.01
N PHE A 319 -54.13 59.67 -26.11
CA PHE A 319 -53.29 60.21 -25.06
C PHE A 319 -53.44 61.75 -24.98
N SER A 320 -54.44 62.26 -24.24
CA SER A 320 -54.63 63.73 -24.08
C SER A 320 -55.25 64.22 -22.75
N ASP A 321 -55.80 63.36 -21.90
CA ASP A 321 -56.45 63.80 -20.63
C ASP A 321 -55.65 63.48 -19.35
N LEU A 322 -54.38 63.09 -19.47
CA LEU A 322 -53.53 62.65 -18.33
C LEU A 322 -52.29 63.52 -18.11
N LEU A 323 -52.43 64.84 -18.27
CA LEU A 323 -51.42 65.83 -17.87
C LEU A 323 -52.02 66.94 -16.97
N LYS A 324 -52.34 66.52 -15.74
CA LYS A 324 -52.49 67.40 -14.57
C LYS A 324 -51.62 66.94 -13.39
N PHE A 325 -50.39 66.50 -13.69
CA PHE A 325 -49.32 66.33 -12.71
C PHE A 325 -47.96 66.54 -13.40
N GLU A 326 -47.54 67.80 -13.53
CA GLU A 326 -46.16 68.12 -13.93
C GLU A 326 -45.40 68.74 -12.75
N SER A 327 -44.74 67.87 -11.98
CA SER A 327 -43.60 68.26 -11.15
C SER A 327 -42.65 67.09 -10.92
N LEU A 328 -41.94 66.69 -11.99
CA LEU A 328 -40.49 66.41 -11.97
C LEU A 328 -39.97 66.17 -13.40
N SER A 329 -39.43 67.22 -14.00
CA SER A 329 -38.72 67.16 -15.28
C SER A 329 -37.37 66.44 -15.15
N LEU A 330 -36.83 65.96 -16.29
CA LEU A 330 -35.65 65.09 -16.38
C LEU A 330 -35.80 63.76 -15.62
N SER A 331 -36.76 62.94 -16.05
CA SER A 331 -36.67 61.50 -15.82
C SER A 331 -37.13 60.67 -17.01
N ASP A 332 -38.28 60.92 -17.61
CA ASP A 332 -38.99 59.90 -18.43
C ASP A 332 -38.18 59.16 -19.51
N GLU A 333 -37.34 59.80 -20.33
CA GLU A 333 -36.49 59.07 -21.30
C GLU A 333 -35.34 58.29 -20.63
N GLN A 334 -34.88 58.78 -19.48
CA GLN A 334 -33.85 58.17 -18.64
C GLN A 334 -34.43 57.14 -17.66
N LEU A 335 -35.69 57.25 -17.28
CA LEU A 335 -36.50 56.31 -16.51
C LEU A 335 -36.97 55.17 -17.40
N LEU A 336 -37.40 55.45 -18.63
CA LEU A 336 -37.70 54.40 -19.61
C LEU A 336 -36.41 53.63 -19.95
N LYS A 337 -35.27 54.32 -20.02
CA LYS A 337 -33.95 53.70 -20.21
C LYS A 337 -33.46 52.97 -18.95
N GLU A 338 -33.66 53.48 -17.74
CA GLU A 338 -33.37 52.77 -16.49
C GLU A 338 -34.34 51.59 -16.26
N GLN A 339 -35.58 51.67 -16.74
CA GLN A 339 -36.52 50.54 -16.77
C GLN A 339 -36.13 49.53 -17.84
N LEU A 340 -35.66 49.95 -19.01
CA LEU A 340 -35.10 49.06 -20.02
C LEU A 340 -33.79 48.42 -19.53
N ASP A 341 -32.93 49.16 -18.85
CA ASP A 341 -31.66 48.69 -18.30
C ASP A 341 -31.90 47.83 -17.04
N CYS A 342 -32.93 48.11 -16.23
CA CYS A 342 -33.41 47.20 -15.18
C CYS A 342 -34.04 45.94 -15.78
N ALA A 343 -34.81 46.04 -16.87
CA ALA A 343 -35.36 44.88 -17.55
C ALA A 343 -34.24 44.04 -18.18
N HIS A 344 -33.25 44.65 -18.84
CA HIS A 344 -32.07 43.98 -19.37
C HIS A 344 -31.17 43.43 -18.26
N ALA A 345 -31.02 44.12 -17.13
CA ALA A 345 -30.29 43.61 -15.97
C ALA A 345 -31.03 42.45 -15.30
N THR A 346 -32.36 42.51 -15.18
CA THR A 346 -33.18 41.40 -14.65
C THR A 346 -33.17 40.22 -15.62
N ILE A 347 -33.23 40.46 -16.93
CA ILE A 347 -33.05 39.44 -17.97
C ILE A 347 -31.63 38.86 -17.90
N ALA A 348 -30.60 39.67 -17.67
CA ALA A 348 -29.21 39.22 -17.53
C ALA A 348 -28.96 38.46 -16.21
N GLU A 349 -29.62 38.85 -15.11
CA GLU A 349 -29.59 38.13 -13.82
C GLU A 349 -30.37 36.83 -13.91
N LEU A 350 -31.53 36.81 -14.57
CA LEU A 350 -32.26 35.58 -14.87
C LEU A 350 -31.48 34.69 -15.84
N GLN A 351 -30.79 35.25 -16.84
CA GLN A 351 -29.87 34.52 -17.71
C GLN A 351 -28.65 34.02 -16.94
N ASN A 352 -28.12 34.75 -15.95
CA ASN A 352 -27.01 34.30 -15.11
C ASN A 352 -27.45 33.23 -14.10
N ALA A 353 -28.65 33.34 -13.53
CA ALA A 353 -29.25 32.30 -12.68
C ALA A 353 -29.54 31.04 -13.50
N LEU A 354 -30.12 31.19 -14.70
CA LEU A 354 -30.36 30.11 -15.66
C LEU A 354 -29.04 29.50 -16.12
N ASN A 355 -28.01 30.29 -16.43
CA ASN A 355 -26.67 29.82 -16.79
C ASN A 355 -25.99 29.11 -15.61
N THR A 356 -26.17 29.57 -14.37
CA THR A 356 -25.63 28.89 -13.17
C THR A 356 -26.35 27.58 -12.90
N GLN A 357 -27.67 27.53 -13.14
CA GLN A 357 -28.46 26.31 -13.07
C GLN A 357 -28.16 25.38 -14.26
N THR A 358 -27.82 25.92 -15.44
CA THR A 358 -27.36 25.17 -16.62
C THR A 358 -25.96 24.62 -16.41
N MET A 359 -25.04 25.35 -15.78
CA MET A 359 -23.71 24.86 -15.39
C MET A 359 -23.82 23.74 -14.35
N ARG A 360 -24.70 23.87 -13.34
CA ARG A 360 -25.02 22.76 -12.42
C ARG A 360 -25.73 21.59 -13.11
N SER A 361 -26.54 21.86 -14.12
CA SER A 361 -27.13 20.85 -14.99
C SER A 361 -26.06 20.15 -15.84
N ASP A 362 -25.05 20.88 -16.32
CA ASP A 362 -23.93 20.36 -17.10
C ASP A 362 -22.97 19.55 -16.22
N ASP A 363 -22.71 19.96 -14.98
CA ASP A 363 -21.98 19.15 -14.00
C ASP A 363 -22.74 17.85 -13.69
N ASN A 364 -24.04 17.93 -13.42
CA ASN A 364 -24.89 16.75 -13.25
C ASN A 364 -24.95 15.89 -14.53
N THR A 365 -24.94 16.50 -15.71
CA THR A 365 -24.94 15.81 -17.01
C THR A 365 -23.57 15.19 -17.30
N GLN A 366 -22.46 15.78 -16.87
CA GLN A 366 -21.13 15.20 -16.91
C GLN A 366 -21.00 14.04 -15.92
N LEU A 367 -21.60 14.16 -14.72
CA LEU A 367 -21.67 13.09 -13.74
C LEU A 367 -22.51 11.92 -14.28
N LEU A 368 -23.68 12.19 -14.86
CA LEU A 368 -24.53 11.20 -15.54
C LEU A 368 -23.84 10.58 -16.76
N LYS A 369 -23.13 11.35 -17.58
CA LYS A 369 -22.28 10.83 -18.67
C LYS A 369 -21.14 9.95 -18.15
N THR A 370 -20.58 10.27 -16.98
CA THR A 370 -19.53 9.48 -16.33
C THR A 370 -20.09 8.18 -15.77
N ILE A 371 -21.24 8.22 -15.10
CA ILE A 371 -21.98 7.05 -14.62
C ILE A 371 -22.39 6.17 -15.81
N ALA A 372 -22.92 6.74 -16.89
CA ALA A 372 -23.29 6.00 -18.10
C ALA A 372 -22.07 5.35 -18.77
N ARG A 373 -20.93 6.05 -18.86
CA ARG A 373 -19.66 5.45 -19.35
C ARG A 373 -19.17 4.33 -18.43
N GLN A 374 -19.28 4.47 -17.11
CA GLN A 374 -18.91 3.43 -16.16
C GLN A 374 -19.85 2.22 -16.23
N GLN A 375 -21.15 2.44 -16.40
CA GLN A 375 -22.14 1.38 -16.65
C GLN A 375 -21.88 0.68 -17.99
N GLU A 376 -21.57 1.42 -19.05
CA GLU A 376 -21.21 0.83 -20.36
C GLU A 376 -19.89 0.05 -20.28
N GLN A 377 -18.91 0.52 -19.51
CA GLN A 377 -17.68 -0.23 -19.21
C GLN A 377 -17.97 -1.50 -18.41
N LEU A 378 -18.83 -1.44 -17.38
CA LEU A 378 -19.27 -2.62 -16.62
C LEU A 378 -20.01 -3.62 -17.52
N ILE A 379 -20.89 -3.16 -18.40
CA ILE A 379 -21.58 -4.02 -19.38
C ILE A 379 -20.56 -4.65 -20.37
N LYS A 380 -19.56 -3.89 -20.84
CA LYS A 380 -18.48 -4.43 -21.70
C LYS A 380 -17.60 -5.44 -20.96
N VAL A 381 -17.32 -5.23 -19.68
CA VAL A 381 -16.57 -6.17 -18.84
C VAL A 381 -17.42 -7.43 -18.57
N ASN A 382 -18.69 -7.30 -18.21
CA ASN A 382 -19.59 -8.45 -18.02
C ASN A 382 -19.74 -9.27 -19.30
N LYS A 383 -20.02 -8.64 -20.45
CA LYS A 383 -20.06 -9.34 -21.75
C LYS A 383 -18.74 -10.03 -22.10
N ARG A 384 -17.60 -9.48 -21.66
CA ARG A 384 -16.30 -10.12 -21.82
C ARG A 384 -16.11 -11.29 -20.85
N CYS A 385 -16.60 -11.20 -19.61
CA CYS A 385 -16.64 -12.32 -18.67
C CYS A 385 -17.54 -13.44 -19.21
N GLU A 386 -18.78 -13.14 -19.60
CA GLU A 386 -19.73 -14.08 -20.23
C GLU A 386 -19.12 -14.76 -21.47
N SER A 387 -18.43 -14.00 -22.34
CA SER A 387 -17.74 -14.56 -23.50
C SER A 387 -16.57 -15.47 -23.11
N LEU A 388 -15.80 -15.12 -22.08
CA LEU A 388 -14.70 -15.95 -21.57
C LEU A 388 -15.20 -17.18 -20.81
N GLU A 389 -16.36 -17.10 -20.16
CA GLU A 389 -17.04 -18.21 -19.50
C GLU A 389 -17.60 -19.20 -20.54
N MET A 390 -18.21 -18.72 -21.63
CA MET A 390 -18.55 -19.55 -22.78
C MET A 390 -17.31 -20.17 -23.45
N GLU A 391 -16.23 -19.40 -23.65
CA GLU A 391 -14.99 -19.93 -24.22
C GLU A 391 -14.37 -21.00 -23.30
N LEU A 392 -14.43 -20.80 -21.98
CA LEU A 392 -14.00 -21.79 -20.99
C LEU A 392 -14.88 -23.05 -21.04
N ALA A 393 -16.20 -22.90 -21.10
CA ALA A 393 -17.14 -24.03 -21.18
C ALA A 393 -16.96 -24.82 -22.48
N ASN A 394 -16.86 -24.14 -23.63
CA ASN A 394 -16.58 -24.77 -24.92
C ASN A 394 -15.18 -25.45 -24.94
N SER A 395 -14.21 -24.87 -24.24
CA SER A 395 -12.87 -25.46 -24.08
C SER A 395 -12.90 -26.69 -23.16
N GLN A 396 -13.71 -26.67 -22.10
CA GLN A 396 -13.98 -27.83 -21.24
C GLN A 396 -14.67 -28.94 -22.04
N GLU A 397 -15.80 -28.67 -22.69
CA GLU A 397 -16.51 -29.65 -23.53
C GLU A 397 -15.60 -30.22 -24.63
N ARG A 398 -14.76 -29.39 -25.26
CA ARG A 398 -13.76 -29.85 -26.23
C ARG A 398 -12.66 -30.71 -25.60
N ASN A 399 -12.20 -30.40 -24.40
CA ASN A 399 -11.22 -31.22 -23.68
C ASN A 399 -11.85 -32.54 -23.22
N ASP A 400 -13.09 -32.53 -22.77
CA ASP A 400 -13.85 -33.73 -22.41
C ASP A 400 -14.07 -34.60 -23.66
N LEU A 401 -14.41 -34.01 -24.82
CA LEU A 401 -14.48 -34.74 -26.11
C LEU A 401 -13.12 -35.32 -26.52
N LEU A 402 -12.03 -34.59 -26.31
CA LEU A 402 -10.67 -35.08 -26.57
C LEU A 402 -10.27 -36.18 -25.58
N GLU A 403 -10.70 -36.11 -24.33
CA GLU A 403 -10.51 -37.16 -23.32
C GLU A 403 -11.31 -38.41 -23.70
N PHE A 404 -12.58 -38.27 -24.10
CA PHE A 404 -13.37 -39.36 -24.67
C PHE A 404 -12.73 -39.96 -25.92
N GLN A 405 -12.24 -39.15 -26.88
CA GLN A 405 -11.52 -39.66 -28.05
C GLN A 405 -10.20 -40.35 -27.68
N ILE A 406 -9.47 -39.85 -26.69
CA ILE A 406 -8.24 -40.49 -26.20
C ILE A 406 -8.57 -41.80 -25.48
N LEU A 407 -9.65 -41.87 -24.71
CA LEU A 407 -10.12 -43.09 -24.05
C LEU A 407 -10.62 -44.12 -25.07
N GLU A 408 -11.42 -43.72 -26.07
CA GLU A 408 -11.78 -44.58 -27.20
C GLU A 408 -10.54 -45.08 -27.95
N LEU A 409 -9.59 -44.21 -28.29
CA LEU A 409 -8.34 -44.61 -28.95
C LEU A 409 -7.48 -45.54 -28.07
N GLN A 410 -7.47 -45.34 -26.75
CA GLN A 410 -6.80 -46.24 -25.81
C GLN A 410 -7.50 -47.60 -25.76
N GLU A 411 -8.84 -47.64 -25.73
CA GLU A 411 -9.64 -48.86 -25.75
C GLU A 411 -9.51 -49.62 -27.09
N PHE A 412 -9.52 -48.91 -28.22
CA PHE A 412 -9.20 -49.45 -29.55
C PHE A 412 -7.76 -49.99 -29.63
N SER A 413 -6.79 -49.33 -28.99
CA SER A 413 -5.38 -49.78 -28.95
C SER A 413 -5.16 -50.98 -28.01
N ALA A 414 -5.92 -51.07 -26.92
CA ALA A 414 -5.91 -52.22 -26.01
C ALA A 414 -6.59 -53.45 -26.63
N GLY A 415 -7.54 -53.25 -27.55
CA GLY A 415 -8.34 -54.31 -28.17
C GLY A 415 -7.78 -54.97 -29.43
N ARG A 416 -6.66 -54.51 -30.02
CA ARG A 416 -6.17 -55.03 -31.32
C ARG A 416 -4.66 -55.34 -31.39
N THR A 417 -4.33 -56.60 -31.13
CA THR A 417 -3.05 -57.22 -31.50
C THR A 417 -2.95 -57.52 -33.01
N THR A 418 -2.86 -56.48 -33.87
CA THR A 418 -2.18 -56.54 -35.19
C THR A 418 -2.18 -55.15 -35.85
N PRO A 419 -1.05 -54.67 -36.41
CA PRO A 419 -1.02 -53.41 -37.15
C PRO A 419 -1.58 -53.60 -38.57
N THR A 420 -2.69 -52.93 -38.88
CA THR A 420 -3.18 -52.73 -40.25
C THR A 420 -3.09 -51.25 -40.58
N PRO A 421 -2.44 -50.83 -41.70
CA PRO A 421 -2.30 -49.42 -42.02
C PRO A 421 -3.65 -48.82 -42.40
N PHE A 422 -4.15 -47.87 -41.61
CA PHE A 422 -5.43 -47.23 -41.88
C PHE A 422 -5.27 -46.18 -42.99
N ILE A 423 -6.06 -46.34 -44.05
CA ILE A 423 -6.09 -45.42 -45.19
C ILE A 423 -6.71 -44.09 -44.73
N THR A 424 -6.01 -42.98 -45.01
CA THR A 424 -6.56 -41.64 -44.83
C THR A 424 -7.65 -41.39 -45.89
N ALA A 425 -8.91 -41.60 -45.51
CA ALA A 425 -10.04 -41.15 -46.30
C ALA A 425 -10.11 -39.62 -46.23
N SER A 426 -9.50 -38.95 -47.21
CA SER A 426 -9.75 -37.53 -47.47
C SER A 426 -11.21 -37.38 -47.90
N VAL A 427 -12.04 -36.76 -47.07
CA VAL A 427 -13.35 -36.29 -47.49
C VAL A 427 -13.11 -35.23 -48.57
N GLU A 428 -13.47 -35.56 -49.81
CA GLU A 428 -13.49 -34.60 -50.91
C GLU A 428 -14.54 -33.53 -50.59
N THR A 429 -14.11 -32.39 -50.05
CA THR A 429 -14.90 -31.16 -50.10
C THR A 429 -15.02 -30.74 -51.55
N ASP A 430 -16.26 -30.41 -51.96
CA ASP A 430 -16.65 -30.07 -53.33
C ASP A 430 -15.54 -29.45 -54.17
N LYS A 431 -15.18 -30.16 -55.25
CA LYS A 431 -14.44 -29.57 -56.35
C LYS A 431 -15.30 -28.44 -56.90
N TYR A 432 -14.96 -27.20 -56.57
CA TYR A 432 -15.24 -26.09 -57.47
C TYR A 432 -14.74 -26.53 -58.84
N VAL A 433 -15.66 -26.67 -59.79
CA VAL A 433 -15.30 -26.78 -61.19
C VAL A 433 -14.60 -25.48 -61.53
N ASP A 434 -13.33 -25.55 -61.91
CA ASP A 434 -12.61 -24.40 -62.44
C ASP A 434 -13.41 -23.91 -63.65
N ILE A 435 -13.97 -22.70 -63.54
CA ILE A 435 -14.76 -22.05 -64.61
C ILE A 435 -13.81 -21.46 -65.68
N ASP A 436 -12.69 -22.12 -65.91
CA ASP A 436 -11.80 -21.93 -67.06
C ASP A 436 -12.20 -22.86 -68.23
N ASP A 437 -12.85 -24.01 -67.94
CA ASP A 437 -13.43 -24.92 -68.95
C ASP A 437 -14.91 -24.62 -69.27
N CYS A 438 -15.35 -23.38 -69.04
CA CYS A 438 -16.51 -22.87 -69.74
C CYS A 438 -16.10 -22.58 -71.19
N ASP A 439 -16.41 -23.52 -72.09
CA ASP A 439 -16.53 -23.31 -73.54
C ASP A 439 -17.61 -22.24 -73.81
N ILE A 440 -17.31 -20.99 -73.47
CA ILE A 440 -18.02 -19.82 -73.97
C ILE A 440 -17.70 -19.81 -75.45
N ILE A 441 -18.64 -20.41 -76.18
CA ILE A 441 -18.93 -20.26 -77.61
C ILE A 441 -18.04 -19.17 -78.18
N ALA A 442 -17.12 -19.56 -79.06
CA ALA A 442 -16.25 -18.63 -79.79
C ALA A 442 -17.11 -17.78 -80.74
N TYR A 443 -17.86 -16.83 -80.16
CA TYR A 443 -18.33 -15.63 -80.83
C TYR A 443 -17.07 -14.98 -81.38
N ALA A 444 -16.85 -15.19 -82.68
CA ALA A 444 -15.78 -14.53 -83.40
C ALA A 444 -15.90 -13.04 -83.07
N LYS A 445 -14.93 -12.52 -82.29
CA LYS A 445 -14.88 -11.10 -81.93
C LYS A 445 -14.80 -10.36 -83.26
N LEU A 446 -15.94 -9.83 -83.70
CA LEU A 446 -16.04 -8.97 -84.86
C LEU A 446 -15.17 -7.77 -84.55
N ASP A 447 -14.00 -7.76 -85.18
CA ASP A 447 -13.01 -6.71 -85.03
C ASP A 447 -13.70 -5.35 -85.20
N PRO A 448 -13.53 -4.39 -84.27
CA PRO A 448 -14.17 -3.08 -84.37
C PRO A 448 -13.94 -2.40 -85.72
N GLN A 449 -12.79 -2.63 -86.37
CA GLN A 449 -12.50 -2.11 -87.71
C GLN A 449 -13.40 -2.72 -88.80
N THR A 450 -13.82 -3.97 -88.61
CA THR A 450 -14.75 -4.70 -89.50
C THR A 450 -16.19 -4.21 -89.31
N VAL A 451 -16.63 -3.96 -88.07
CA VAL A 451 -17.95 -3.35 -87.79
C VAL A 451 -18.02 -1.92 -88.33
N PHE A 452 -16.96 -1.14 -88.15
CA PHE A 452 -16.84 0.22 -88.69
C PHE A 452 -16.91 0.25 -90.23
N LYS A 453 -16.21 -0.67 -90.91
CA LYS A 453 -16.30 -0.84 -92.38
C LYS A 453 -17.73 -1.20 -92.81
N ALA A 454 -18.38 -2.15 -92.13
CA ALA A 454 -19.77 -2.52 -92.43
C ALA A 454 -20.73 -1.33 -92.26
N LYS A 455 -20.61 -0.53 -91.19
CA LYS A 455 -21.37 0.71 -91.02
C LYS A 455 -21.15 1.71 -92.15
N ASN A 456 -19.91 1.88 -92.60
CA ASN A 456 -19.63 2.82 -93.70
C ASN A 456 -20.20 2.33 -95.03
N HIS A 457 -20.08 1.04 -95.36
CA HIS A 457 -20.73 0.48 -96.55
C HIS A 457 -22.27 0.61 -96.48
N LEU A 458 -22.90 0.40 -95.32
CA LEU A 458 -24.34 0.62 -95.13
C LEU A 458 -24.74 2.10 -95.31
N ARG A 459 -23.92 3.03 -94.81
CA ARG A 459 -24.10 4.49 -95.03
C ARG A 459 -23.94 4.89 -96.50
N GLU A 460 -23.02 4.26 -97.22
CA GLU A 460 -22.81 4.47 -98.66
C GLU A 460 -23.96 3.87 -99.48
N MET A 461 -24.40 2.65 -99.17
CA MET A 461 -25.55 2.03 -99.82
C MET A 461 -26.82 2.88 -99.67
N ARG A 462 -27.09 3.43 -98.46
CA ARG A 462 -28.24 4.32 -98.22
C ARG A 462 -28.24 5.58 -99.12
N ARG A 463 -27.08 6.00 -99.64
CA ARG A 463 -26.94 7.17 -100.54
C ARG A 463 -27.16 6.83 -102.02
N LEU A 464 -27.34 5.56 -102.38
CA LEU A 464 -27.50 5.14 -103.76
C LEU A 464 -28.88 5.56 -104.29
N ALA A 465 -28.88 6.14 -105.50
CA ALA A 465 -30.07 6.77 -106.09
C ALA A 465 -31.16 5.76 -106.48
N TYR A 466 -30.83 4.47 -106.61
CA TYR A 466 -31.71 3.41 -107.08
C TYR A 466 -32.39 2.59 -105.97
N LEU A 467 -32.10 2.86 -104.69
CA LEU A 467 -32.85 2.30 -103.57
C LEU A 467 -34.20 3.01 -103.40
N THR A 468 -35.22 2.28 -102.96
CA THR A 468 -36.51 2.86 -102.55
C THR A 468 -36.37 3.60 -101.22
N GLU A 469 -37.37 4.41 -100.86
CA GLU A 469 -37.32 5.13 -99.58
C GLU A 469 -37.46 4.16 -98.38
N ASP A 470 -38.27 3.11 -98.53
CA ASP A 470 -38.40 2.01 -97.56
C ASP A 470 -37.05 1.30 -97.32
N ASP A 471 -36.26 1.04 -98.38
CA ASP A 471 -34.91 0.48 -98.26
C ASP A 471 -33.97 1.42 -97.48
N ARG A 472 -34.10 2.74 -97.71
CA ARG A 472 -33.29 3.76 -97.01
C ARG A 472 -33.68 3.94 -95.56
N GLU A 473 -34.95 3.76 -95.22
CA GLU A 473 -35.44 3.76 -93.85
C GLU A 473 -35.00 2.48 -93.13
N PHE A 474 -35.14 1.31 -93.76
CA PHE A 474 -34.61 0.05 -93.23
C PHE A 474 -33.10 0.13 -92.94
N LEU A 475 -32.30 0.65 -93.88
CA LEU A 475 -30.86 0.87 -93.67
C LEU A 475 -30.57 1.88 -92.54
N ALA A 476 -31.45 2.87 -92.30
CA ALA A 476 -31.32 3.78 -91.17
C ALA A 476 -31.54 3.06 -89.84
N ILE A 477 -32.60 2.24 -89.75
CA ILE A 477 -32.93 1.43 -88.57
C ILE A 477 -31.80 0.44 -88.26
N VAL A 478 -31.25 -0.23 -89.28
CA VAL A 478 -30.09 -1.15 -89.11
C VAL A 478 -28.87 -0.40 -88.58
N LEU A 479 -28.52 0.76 -89.13
CA LEU A 479 -27.41 1.58 -88.65
C LEU A 479 -27.58 2.03 -87.19
N GLN A 480 -28.79 2.49 -86.83
CA GLN A 480 -29.13 2.91 -85.47
C GLN A 480 -29.09 1.72 -84.50
N HIS A 481 -29.54 0.53 -84.91
CA HIS A 481 -29.47 -0.68 -84.10
C HIS A 481 -28.02 -1.11 -83.85
N MET A 482 -27.14 -1.06 -84.86
CA MET A 482 -25.71 -1.31 -84.69
C MET A 482 -25.04 -0.31 -83.73
N GLU A 483 -25.46 0.96 -83.75
CA GLU A 483 -24.97 2.00 -82.81
C GLU A 483 -25.46 1.76 -81.37
N ASN A 484 -26.72 1.38 -81.19
CA ASN A 484 -27.25 0.98 -79.89
C ASN A 484 -26.54 -0.27 -79.33
N LEU A 485 -26.17 -1.23 -80.18
CA LEU A 485 -25.40 -2.41 -79.78
C LEU A 485 -23.96 -2.08 -79.39
N GLU A 486 -23.25 -1.21 -80.12
CA GLU A 486 -21.90 -0.72 -79.76
C GLU A 486 -21.92 0.03 -78.41
N ASN A 487 -22.91 0.90 -78.19
CA ASN A 487 -23.10 1.61 -76.92
C ASN A 487 -23.40 0.65 -75.76
N LYS A 488 -24.14 -0.44 -76.02
CA LYS A 488 -24.40 -1.49 -75.02
C LYS A 488 -23.16 -2.34 -74.72
N ILE A 489 -22.37 -2.69 -75.73
CA ILE A 489 -21.12 -3.45 -75.56
C ILE A 489 -20.11 -2.63 -74.75
N THR A 490 -19.90 -1.36 -75.09
CA THR A 490 -18.98 -0.48 -74.34
C THR A 490 -19.43 -0.27 -72.90
N LEU A 491 -20.73 -0.13 -72.62
CA LEU A 491 -21.26 -0.12 -71.25
C LEU A 491 -20.90 -1.42 -70.50
N LEU A 492 -21.19 -2.59 -71.09
CA LEU A 492 -20.86 -3.89 -70.50
C LEU A 492 -19.36 -4.09 -70.27
N GLU A 493 -18.50 -3.60 -71.17
CA GLU A 493 -17.05 -3.60 -70.97
C GLU A 493 -16.63 -2.71 -69.80
N THR A 494 -17.27 -1.55 -69.59
CA THR A 494 -16.99 -0.72 -68.40
C THR A 494 -17.46 -1.38 -67.10
N GLU A 495 -18.63 -2.03 -67.09
CA GLU A 495 -19.14 -2.80 -65.94
C GLU A 495 -18.24 -4.01 -65.63
N GLN A 496 -17.76 -4.72 -66.66
CA GLN A 496 -16.82 -5.84 -66.51
C GLN A 496 -15.46 -5.37 -65.96
N ASN A 497 -14.97 -4.21 -66.39
CA ASN A 497 -13.72 -3.64 -65.85
C ASN A 497 -13.90 -3.18 -64.38
N MET A 498 -15.04 -2.56 -64.04
CA MET A 498 -15.34 -2.17 -62.65
C MET A 498 -15.46 -3.38 -61.72
N THR A 499 -16.19 -4.42 -62.11
CA THR A 499 -16.30 -5.67 -61.35
C THR A 499 -14.96 -6.40 -61.22
N ARG A 500 -14.12 -6.40 -62.26
CA ARG A 500 -12.76 -6.95 -62.20
C ARG A 500 -11.85 -6.18 -61.24
N CYS A 501 -11.94 -4.85 -61.20
CA CYS A 501 -11.22 -4.02 -60.24
C CYS A 501 -11.68 -4.30 -58.80
N GLU A 502 -12.99 -4.46 -58.59
CA GLU A 502 -13.55 -4.75 -57.27
C GLU A 502 -13.20 -6.16 -56.77
N LEU A 503 -13.22 -7.17 -57.65
CA LEU A 503 -12.70 -8.51 -57.35
C LEU A 503 -11.24 -8.45 -56.90
N LYS A 504 -10.38 -7.76 -57.66
CA LYS A 504 -8.95 -7.61 -57.30
C LYS A 504 -8.74 -6.86 -55.98
N ARG A 505 -9.62 -5.91 -55.65
CA ARG A 505 -9.63 -5.21 -54.35
C ARG A 505 -9.99 -6.17 -53.21
N LEU A 506 -10.99 -7.02 -53.41
CA LEU A 506 -11.43 -8.02 -52.44
C LEU A 506 -10.39 -9.14 -52.26
N GLU A 507 -9.74 -9.61 -53.33
CA GLU A 507 -8.62 -10.56 -53.27
C GLU A 507 -7.47 -10.03 -52.40
N LEU A 508 -7.06 -8.77 -52.63
CA LEU A 508 -6.00 -8.14 -51.83
C LEU A 508 -6.41 -8.01 -50.36
N GLN A 509 -7.65 -7.58 -50.08
CA GLN A 509 -8.19 -7.51 -48.73
C GLN A 509 -8.20 -8.88 -48.04
N LYS A 510 -8.54 -9.96 -48.76
CA LYS A 510 -8.51 -11.33 -48.23
C LYS A 510 -7.09 -11.83 -47.98
N GLN A 511 -6.13 -11.44 -48.82
CA GLN A 511 -4.72 -11.76 -48.61
C GLN A 511 -4.16 -11.06 -47.36
N ASP A 512 -4.50 -9.79 -47.15
CA ASP A 512 -4.12 -9.04 -45.93
C ASP A 512 -4.73 -9.67 -44.66
N GLU A 513 -6.01 -10.08 -44.70
CA GLU A 513 -6.66 -10.83 -43.61
C GLU A 513 -5.94 -12.16 -43.31
N ILE A 514 -5.55 -12.92 -44.34
CA ILE A 514 -4.81 -14.18 -44.21
C ILE A 514 -3.43 -13.97 -43.57
N ASP A 515 -2.69 -12.94 -43.99
CA ASP A 515 -1.33 -12.71 -43.48
C ASP A 515 -1.33 -12.12 -42.06
N GLU A 516 -2.37 -11.38 -41.67
CA GLU A 516 -2.59 -10.98 -40.28
C GLU A 516 -2.96 -12.19 -39.39
N LEU A 517 -3.84 -13.09 -39.84
CA LEU A 517 -4.14 -14.34 -39.12
C LEU A 517 -2.91 -15.23 -38.93
N LYS A 518 -2.00 -15.31 -39.93
CA LYS A 518 -0.71 -16.01 -39.79
C LYS A 518 0.17 -15.39 -38.71
N ARG A 519 0.28 -14.05 -38.67
CA ARG A 519 1.05 -13.35 -37.61
C ARG A 519 0.49 -13.65 -36.22
N GLN A 520 -0.82 -13.65 -36.05
CA GLN A 520 -1.47 -13.97 -34.78
C GLN A 520 -1.20 -15.42 -34.35
N LEU A 521 -1.21 -16.37 -35.31
CA LEU A 521 -0.87 -17.77 -35.06
C LEU A 521 0.60 -17.94 -34.62
N ASP A 522 1.54 -17.27 -35.28
CA ASP A 522 2.96 -17.26 -34.91
C ASP A 522 3.20 -16.62 -33.54
N GLU A 523 2.50 -15.52 -33.23
CA GLU A 523 2.57 -14.89 -31.91
C GLU A 523 2.01 -15.82 -30.82
N PHE A 524 0.93 -16.55 -31.10
CA PHE A 524 0.37 -17.54 -30.18
C PHE A 524 1.32 -18.73 -29.95
N SER A 525 1.94 -19.24 -31.01
CA SER A 525 2.99 -20.28 -30.95
C SER A 525 4.20 -19.83 -30.12
N SER A 526 4.62 -18.57 -30.27
CA SER A 526 5.68 -17.96 -29.47
C SER A 526 5.28 -17.81 -27.99
N LYS A 527 4.04 -17.36 -27.72
CA LYS A 527 3.47 -17.26 -26.36
C LYS A 527 3.39 -18.62 -25.67
N ASP A 528 2.97 -19.69 -26.37
CA ASP A 528 2.90 -21.04 -25.80
C ASP A 528 4.28 -21.64 -25.48
N LYS A 529 5.28 -21.44 -26.35
CA LYS A 529 6.68 -21.81 -26.05
C LYS A 529 7.19 -21.09 -24.79
N LYS A 530 6.88 -19.80 -24.65
CA LYS A 530 7.22 -19.02 -23.45
C LYS A 530 6.46 -19.49 -22.20
N LYS A 531 5.17 -19.84 -22.32
CA LYS A 531 4.35 -20.43 -21.24
C LYS A 531 4.97 -21.73 -20.74
N LYS A 532 5.34 -22.66 -21.64
CA LYS A 532 6.02 -23.92 -21.31
C LYS A 532 7.36 -23.70 -20.61
N ALA A 533 8.18 -22.75 -21.06
CA ALA A 533 9.43 -22.40 -20.39
C ALA A 533 9.22 -21.87 -18.95
N LEU A 534 8.28 -20.94 -18.77
CA LEU A 534 7.92 -20.39 -17.45
C LEU A 534 7.30 -21.45 -16.52
N GLN A 535 6.58 -22.43 -17.08
CA GLN A 535 6.02 -23.54 -16.30
C GLN A 535 7.11 -24.48 -15.77
N GLN A 536 8.12 -24.79 -16.59
CA GLN A 536 9.32 -25.54 -16.15
C GLN A 536 10.15 -24.75 -15.12
N GLU A 537 10.26 -23.43 -15.25
CA GLU A 537 10.95 -22.58 -14.27
C GLU A 537 10.21 -22.56 -12.93
N ASN A 538 8.88 -22.38 -12.94
CA ASN A 538 8.04 -22.48 -11.75
C ASN A 538 8.15 -23.84 -11.05
N GLU A 539 8.24 -24.95 -11.79
CA GLU A 539 8.51 -26.25 -11.18
C GLU A 539 9.87 -26.35 -10.50
N LYS A 540 10.92 -25.79 -11.12
CA LYS A 540 12.26 -25.74 -10.53
C LYS A 540 12.26 -24.91 -9.24
N LEU A 541 11.59 -23.76 -9.26
CA LEU A 541 11.43 -22.91 -8.08
C LEU A 541 10.62 -23.60 -6.97
N LYS A 542 9.50 -24.27 -7.28
CA LYS A 542 8.76 -25.09 -6.31
C LYS A 542 9.64 -26.17 -5.67
N LYS A 543 10.43 -26.90 -6.48
CA LYS A 543 11.39 -27.92 -6.00
C LYS A 543 12.52 -27.31 -5.15
N GLN A 544 12.89 -26.04 -5.37
CA GLN A 544 13.89 -25.33 -4.58
C GLN A 544 13.31 -24.83 -3.24
N ILE A 545 12.10 -24.28 -3.24
CA ILE A 545 11.37 -23.89 -2.03
C ILE A 545 11.18 -25.11 -1.11
N GLN A 546 10.71 -26.24 -1.64
CA GLN A 546 10.51 -27.47 -0.86
C GLN A 546 11.83 -28.01 -0.25
N LYS A 547 12.98 -27.78 -0.89
CA LYS A 547 14.30 -28.11 -0.32
C LYS A 547 14.68 -27.15 0.81
N GLN A 548 14.38 -25.86 0.68
CA GLN A 548 14.62 -24.86 1.73
C GLN A 548 13.73 -25.10 2.96
N GLU A 549 12.45 -25.44 2.76
CA GLU A 549 11.52 -25.80 3.84
C GLU A 549 12.02 -27.02 4.63
N LYS A 550 12.46 -28.08 3.95
CA LYS A 550 13.08 -29.24 4.61
C LYS A 550 14.33 -28.87 5.42
N LEU A 551 15.20 -28.01 4.88
CA LEU A 551 16.39 -27.54 5.58
C LEU A 551 16.04 -26.69 6.81
N GLN A 552 15.02 -25.82 6.71
CA GLN A 552 14.53 -25.03 7.84
C GLN A 552 13.94 -25.93 8.94
N GLU A 553 13.19 -26.97 8.56
CA GLU A 553 12.62 -27.93 9.50
C GLU A 553 13.70 -28.77 10.21
N GLU A 554 14.74 -29.21 9.49
CA GLU A 554 15.92 -29.85 10.10
C GLU A 554 16.66 -28.91 11.06
N LEU A 555 16.80 -27.62 10.71
CA LEU A 555 17.41 -26.62 11.59
C LEU A 555 16.55 -26.38 12.84
N ARG A 556 15.22 -26.28 12.72
CA ARG A 556 14.29 -26.16 13.85
C ARG A 556 14.42 -27.32 14.82
N LYS A 557 14.50 -28.55 14.33
CA LYS A 557 14.73 -29.76 15.17
C LYS A 557 16.06 -29.72 15.89
N LYS A 558 17.13 -29.24 15.23
CA LYS A 558 18.45 -29.04 15.87
C LYS A 558 18.42 -27.93 16.94
N PHE A 559 17.70 -26.84 16.71
CA PHE A 559 17.51 -25.79 17.72
C PHE A 559 16.74 -26.31 18.95
N GLN A 560 15.63 -27.04 18.76
CA GLN A 560 14.88 -27.66 19.86
C GLN A 560 15.74 -28.65 20.66
N ALA A 561 16.55 -29.48 20.00
CA ALA A 561 17.49 -30.38 20.69
C ALA A 561 18.54 -29.61 21.50
N ASN A 562 19.05 -28.48 20.96
CA ASN A 562 19.98 -27.62 21.69
C ASN A 562 19.31 -26.91 22.88
N GLU A 563 18.05 -26.48 22.78
CA GLU A 563 17.31 -25.89 23.89
C GLU A 563 17.11 -26.89 25.04
N ILE A 564 16.79 -28.14 24.72
CA ILE A 564 16.70 -29.23 25.71
C ILE A 564 18.06 -29.43 26.40
N LEU A 565 19.14 -29.54 25.61
CA LEU A 565 20.50 -29.68 26.15
C LEU A 565 20.91 -28.49 27.03
N ILE A 566 20.55 -27.25 26.66
CA ILE A 566 20.81 -26.06 27.46
C ILE A 566 20.06 -26.13 28.80
N LYS A 567 18.80 -26.57 28.81
CA LYS A 567 18.03 -26.77 30.05
C LYS A 567 18.70 -27.81 30.95
N GLU A 568 19.06 -28.99 30.42
CA GLU A 568 19.78 -30.03 31.16
C GLU A 568 21.11 -29.52 31.76
N LYS A 569 21.86 -28.70 31.02
CA LYS A 569 23.10 -28.09 31.52
C LYS A 569 22.84 -27.06 32.62
N ASN A 570 21.81 -26.23 32.48
CA ASN A 570 21.41 -25.26 33.50
C ASN A 570 20.94 -25.96 34.79
N ASP A 571 20.11 -27.00 34.68
CA ASP A 571 19.68 -27.80 35.84
C ASP A 571 20.89 -28.43 36.55
N LYS A 572 21.89 -28.93 35.80
CA LYS A 572 23.12 -29.47 36.39
C LYS A 572 24.00 -28.38 37.02
N ILE A 573 24.02 -27.16 36.46
CA ILE A 573 24.68 -26.01 37.09
C ILE A 573 24.00 -25.68 38.42
N SER A 574 22.67 -25.56 38.47
CA SER A 574 21.94 -25.29 39.72
C SER A 574 22.11 -26.40 40.78
N GLN A 575 22.26 -27.67 40.36
CA GLN A 575 22.65 -28.75 41.28
C GLN A 575 24.06 -28.51 41.85
N LEU A 576 25.05 -28.21 41.00
CA LEU A 576 26.44 -27.96 41.42
C LEU A 576 26.55 -26.71 42.31
N GLU A 577 25.79 -25.64 42.03
CA GLU A 577 25.71 -24.46 42.90
C GLU A 577 25.19 -24.79 44.30
N ASN A 578 24.20 -25.69 44.40
CA ASN A 578 23.68 -26.15 45.69
C ASN A 578 24.66 -27.09 46.41
N GLU A 579 25.37 -27.97 45.69
CA GLU A 579 26.47 -28.78 46.23
C GLU A 579 27.59 -27.87 46.78
N ILE A 580 27.98 -26.84 46.04
CA ILE A 580 28.99 -25.85 46.44
C ILE A 580 28.53 -25.05 47.68
N LYS A 581 27.29 -24.57 47.73
CA LYS A 581 26.73 -23.89 48.92
C LYS A 581 26.75 -24.78 50.16
N ASN A 582 26.39 -26.06 50.01
CA ASN A 582 26.46 -27.02 51.12
C ASN A 582 27.90 -27.30 51.57
N ALA A 583 28.85 -27.39 50.63
CA ALA A 583 30.28 -27.54 50.95
C ALA A 583 30.84 -26.32 51.70
N TYR A 584 30.46 -25.09 51.30
CA TYR A 584 30.82 -23.88 52.04
C TYR A 584 30.25 -23.87 53.45
N ARG A 585 28.97 -24.21 53.65
CA ARG A 585 28.36 -24.30 54.99
C ARG A 585 29.09 -25.32 55.87
N CYS A 586 29.41 -26.50 55.33
CA CYS A 586 30.18 -27.51 56.06
C CYS A 586 31.60 -27.04 56.41
N SER A 587 32.26 -26.29 55.51
CA SER A 587 33.56 -25.68 55.79
C SER A 587 33.49 -24.64 56.91
N GLU A 588 32.43 -23.82 56.94
CA GLU A 588 32.20 -22.82 57.99
C GLU A 588 31.89 -23.48 59.34
N GLU A 589 31.07 -24.53 59.36
CA GLU A 589 30.84 -25.37 60.54
C GLU A 589 32.17 -25.93 61.09
N LYS A 590 33.06 -26.44 60.23
CA LYS A 590 34.37 -26.96 60.62
C LYS A 590 35.35 -25.88 61.08
N GLU A 591 35.31 -24.68 60.49
CA GLU A 591 36.09 -23.54 60.99
C GLU A 591 35.62 -23.10 62.39
N ASN A 592 34.30 -23.13 62.63
CA ASN A 592 33.71 -22.80 63.92
C ASN A 592 34.00 -23.88 64.99
N GLU A 593 33.99 -25.16 64.64
CA GLU A 593 34.52 -26.24 65.49
C GLU A 593 36.00 -26.01 65.83
N LEU A 594 36.83 -25.67 64.84
CA LEU A 594 38.26 -25.40 65.05
C LEU A 594 38.49 -24.18 65.97
N LYS A 595 37.67 -23.11 65.85
CA LYS A 595 37.71 -21.97 66.78
C LYS A 595 37.37 -22.39 68.21
N ARG A 596 36.35 -23.22 68.41
CA ARG A 596 36.01 -23.77 69.74
C ARG A 596 37.13 -24.62 70.31
N ALA A 597 37.72 -25.50 69.52
CA ALA A 597 38.85 -26.34 69.92
C ALA A 597 40.08 -25.50 70.31
N LYS A 598 40.39 -24.43 69.56
CA LYS A 598 41.46 -23.47 69.92
C LYS A 598 41.20 -22.78 71.26
N MET A 599 40.00 -22.23 71.48
CA MET A 599 39.64 -21.60 72.77
C MET A 599 39.74 -22.60 73.94
N GLN A 600 39.40 -23.87 73.73
CA GLN A 600 39.53 -24.91 74.74
C GLN A 600 41.01 -25.27 75.02
N ILE A 601 41.86 -25.31 73.99
CA ILE A 601 43.31 -25.48 74.15
C ILE A 601 43.92 -24.30 74.92
N GLU A 602 43.57 -23.06 74.58
CA GLU A 602 44.04 -21.85 75.29
C GLU A 602 43.60 -21.81 76.76
N HIS A 603 42.41 -22.34 77.07
CA HIS A 603 41.94 -22.49 78.45
C HIS A 603 42.77 -23.54 79.21
N LEU A 604 43.00 -24.71 78.61
CA LEU A 604 43.83 -25.77 79.20
C LEU A 604 45.29 -25.31 79.38
N GLN A 605 45.83 -24.55 78.43
CA GLN A 605 47.17 -23.94 78.55
C GLN A 605 47.25 -23.00 79.75
N ARG A 606 46.27 -22.10 79.94
CA ARG A 606 46.21 -21.22 81.12
C ARG A 606 46.12 -22.01 82.44
N GLN A 607 45.33 -23.09 82.48
CA GLN A 607 45.27 -23.97 83.66
C GLN A 607 46.62 -24.66 83.94
N ILE A 608 47.33 -25.12 82.90
CA ILE A 608 48.66 -25.71 83.04
C ILE A 608 49.68 -24.66 83.53
N GLU A 609 49.64 -23.44 83.00
CA GLU A 609 50.49 -22.32 83.44
C GLU A 609 50.25 -21.98 84.92
N GLU A 610 48.99 -21.92 85.35
CA GLU A 610 48.61 -21.65 86.74
C GLU A 610 49.03 -22.78 87.69
N ILE A 611 48.81 -24.04 87.32
CA ILE A 611 49.30 -25.22 88.06
C ILE A 611 50.84 -25.22 88.13
N THR A 612 51.52 -24.85 87.05
CA THR A 612 53.00 -24.80 87.00
C THR A 612 53.54 -23.68 87.88
N LYS A 613 52.88 -22.51 87.88
CA LYS A 613 53.22 -21.37 88.74
C LYS A 613 53.04 -21.70 90.23
N ASN A 614 51.96 -22.40 90.58
CA ASN A 614 51.71 -22.83 91.96
C ASN A 614 52.76 -23.85 92.42
N HIS A 615 53.04 -24.89 91.61
CA HIS A 615 54.12 -25.83 91.91
C HIS A 615 55.50 -25.17 92.02
N LEU A 616 55.81 -24.14 91.22
CA LEU A 616 57.04 -23.37 91.33
C LEU A 616 57.12 -22.62 92.67
N ALA A 617 56.02 -22.01 93.12
CA ALA A 617 55.96 -21.35 94.42
C ALA A 617 56.13 -22.35 95.59
N ASP A 618 55.52 -23.53 95.51
CA ASP A 618 55.70 -24.61 96.49
C ASP A 618 57.14 -25.15 96.51
N LEU A 619 57.78 -25.26 95.34
CA LEU A 619 59.19 -25.63 95.21
C LEU A 619 60.14 -24.56 95.74
N GLU A 620 59.85 -23.27 95.58
CA GLU A 620 60.62 -22.20 96.20
C GLU A 620 60.42 -22.15 97.73
N ALA A 621 59.20 -22.38 98.23
CA ALA A 621 58.91 -22.46 99.65
C ALA A 621 59.63 -23.64 100.32
N THR A 622 59.61 -24.83 99.69
CA THR A 622 60.32 -26.01 100.19
C THR A 622 61.84 -25.86 100.07
N LYS A 623 62.35 -25.30 98.95
CA LYS A 623 63.78 -24.97 98.81
C LYS A 623 64.25 -24.03 99.93
N LYS A 624 63.49 -22.96 100.22
CA LYS A 624 63.77 -22.03 101.32
C LYS A 624 63.80 -22.75 102.68
N HIS A 625 62.83 -23.63 102.94
CA HIS A 625 62.80 -24.47 104.14
C HIS A 625 64.05 -25.38 104.24
N PHE A 626 64.56 -25.91 103.12
CA PHE A 626 65.82 -26.68 103.10
C PHE A 626 67.05 -25.81 103.30
N GLU A 627 67.11 -24.62 102.72
CA GLU A 627 68.21 -23.66 102.91
C GLU A 627 68.28 -23.11 104.34
N ASP A 628 67.14 -22.93 105.01
CA ASP A 628 67.05 -22.57 106.42
C ASP A 628 67.49 -23.75 107.32
N ARG A 629 67.04 -24.98 107.03
CA ARG A 629 67.50 -26.20 107.74
C ARG A 629 69.00 -26.50 107.55
N LEU A 630 69.58 -26.16 106.41
CA LEU A 630 71.01 -26.36 106.13
C LEU A 630 71.92 -25.36 106.85
N LYS A 631 71.37 -24.27 107.41
CA LYS A 631 72.12 -23.32 108.26
C LYS A 631 72.18 -23.73 109.74
N GLU A 632 71.31 -24.63 110.19
CA GLU A 632 71.27 -25.07 111.60
C GLU A 632 71.92 -26.45 111.86
N SER A 633 72.44 -27.12 110.83
CA SER A 633 73.04 -28.46 110.97
C SER A 633 74.52 -28.50 110.56
N PHE A 634 75.38 -27.95 111.42
CA PHE A 634 76.82 -28.14 111.34
C PHE A 634 77.36 -28.74 112.64
N ASN A 635 77.27 -30.07 112.79
CA ASN A 635 78.30 -30.81 113.52
C ASN A 635 78.25 -32.34 113.36
N PHE A 636 79.46 -32.89 113.42
CA PHE A 636 79.86 -34.28 113.64
C PHE A 636 79.99 -35.29 112.48
N LYS A 637 80.91 -36.22 112.75
CA LYS A 637 81.82 -36.90 111.84
C LYS A 637 82.10 -38.29 112.42
N ASN A 638 81.52 -39.34 111.84
CA ASN A 638 82.05 -40.71 111.83
C ASN A 638 81.09 -41.66 111.08
N ASP A 639 81.64 -42.50 110.21
CA ASP A 639 81.38 -43.95 110.11
C ASP A 639 82.16 -44.55 108.92
N LEU A 640 83.48 -44.39 108.96
CA LEU A 640 84.41 -44.93 107.94
C LEU A 640 84.82 -46.39 108.25
N ASP A 641 84.12 -47.07 109.17
CA ASP A 641 84.53 -48.36 109.76
C ASP A 641 83.69 -49.59 109.32
N LYS A 642 82.72 -49.44 108.43
CA LYS A 642 81.91 -50.58 107.92
C LYS A 642 82.52 -51.30 106.71
N MET A 643 83.60 -50.77 106.13
CA MET A 643 84.30 -51.35 104.96
C MET A 643 85.32 -52.46 105.31
N ARG A 644 85.51 -52.80 106.59
CA ARG A 644 86.59 -53.71 107.02
C ARG A 644 86.18 -55.17 107.26
N ILE A 645 84.88 -55.50 107.19
CA ILE A 645 84.34 -56.84 107.53
C ILE A 645 84.06 -57.70 106.27
N ALA A 646 84.18 -57.14 105.07
CA ALA A 646 83.91 -57.88 103.82
C ALA A 646 85.13 -58.60 103.21
N TYR A 647 86.36 -58.36 103.70
CA TYR A 647 87.59 -58.81 103.04
C TYR A 647 87.94 -60.29 103.31
N ASP A 648 87.67 -60.80 104.51
CA ASP A 648 88.12 -62.14 104.91
C ASP A 648 87.25 -63.30 104.37
N LYS A 649 86.14 -63.00 103.69
CA LYS A 649 85.27 -64.02 103.07
C LYS A 649 85.72 -64.49 101.68
N VAL A 650 86.60 -63.72 101.02
CA VAL A 650 87.05 -63.97 99.63
C VAL A 650 88.19 -65.01 99.55
N LYS A 651 88.79 -65.37 100.69
CA LYS A 651 89.98 -66.23 100.75
C LYS A 651 89.68 -67.74 100.67
N GLU A 652 88.46 -68.17 101.01
CA GLU A 652 88.05 -69.60 100.96
C GLU A 652 87.33 -69.99 99.66
N GLU A 653 86.75 -69.05 98.91
CA GLU A 653 86.04 -69.34 97.66
C GLU A 653 86.98 -69.72 96.49
N LYS A 654 88.27 -69.36 96.57
CA LYS A 654 89.26 -69.65 95.52
C LYS A 654 89.48 -71.17 95.29
N ALA A 655 89.42 -71.97 96.35
CA ALA A 655 89.69 -73.41 96.28
C ALA A 655 88.56 -74.23 95.63
N GLN A 656 87.33 -73.69 95.56
CA GLN A 656 86.17 -74.40 94.98
C GLN A 656 85.93 -74.08 93.49
N LEU A 657 86.68 -73.12 92.92
CA LEU A 657 86.58 -72.74 91.51
C LEU A 657 87.49 -73.59 90.60
N GLU A 658 88.67 -73.99 91.07
CA GLU A 658 89.62 -74.79 90.28
C GLU A 658 89.07 -76.19 89.93
N GLN A 659 88.27 -76.79 90.82
CA GLN A 659 87.62 -78.09 90.57
C GLN A 659 86.42 -78.01 89.60
N LYS A 660 85.78 -76.83 89.46
CA LYS A 660 84.70 -76.58 88.48
C LYS A 660 85.22 -76.28 87.07
N LEU A 661 86.48 -75.85 86.94
CA LEU A 661 87.09 -75.51 85.66
C LEU A 661 87.29 -76.76 84.77
N GLN A 662 87.71 -77.88 85.34
CA GLN A 662 87.93 -79.14 84.61
C GLN A 662 86.63 -79.80 84.11
N THR A 663 85.53 -79.70 84.85
CA THR A 663 84.23 -80.22 84.40
C THR A 663 83.60 -79.38 83.29
N PHE A 664 83.84 -78.07 83.28
CA PHE A 664 83.37 -77.18 82.22
C PHE A 664 84.11 -77.39 80.88
N GLN A 665 85.43 -77.65 80.92
CA GLN A 665 86.21 -77.92 79.70
C GLN A 665 85.72 -79.16 78.95
N LYS A 666 85.32 -80.23 79.64
CA LYS A 666 84.82 -81.47 79.02
C LYS A 666 83.45 -81.26 78.33
N GLN A 667 82.56 -80.48 78.94
CA GLN A 667 81.25 -80.14 78.34
C GLN A 667 81.35 -79.16 77.15
N SER A 668 82.41 -78.36 77.08
CA SER A 668 82.63 -77.43 75.96
C SER A 668 83.02 -78.17 74.67
N GLN A 669 83.83 -79.23 74.76
CA GLN A 669 84.28 -79.99 73.58
C GLN A 669 83.13 -80.76 72.89
N GLU A 670 82.21 -81.35 73.65
CA GLU A 670 81.03 -82.06 73.09
C GLU A 670 80.02 -81.11 72.43
N LYS A 671 79.94 -79.84 72.85
CA LYS A 671 79.10 -78.82 72.19
C LYS A 671 79.70 -78.31 70.88
N ILE A 672 81.03 -78.19 70.79
CA ILE A 672 81.71 -77.75 69.57
C ILE A 672 81.51 -78.76 68.44
N GLN A 673 81.63 -80.07 68.72
CA GLN A 673 81.42 -81.11 67.71
C GLN A 673 79.99 -81.12 67.13
N LYS A 674 78.95 -80.87 67.94
CA LYS A 674 77.56 -80.77 67.44
C LYS A 674 77.31 -79.50 66.63
N LEU A 675 77.94 -78.38 67.02
CA LEU A 675 77.83 -77.12 66.28
C LEU A 675 78.53 -77.18 64.90
N ASP A 676 79.62 -77.93 64.77
CA ASP A 676 80.29 -78.14 63.48
C ASP A 676 79.44 -78.98 62.51
N GLU A 677 78.74 -80.03 62.98
CA GLU A 677 77.79 -80.80 62.15
C GLU A 677 76.57 -79.96 61.71
N GLU A 678 76.01 -79.14 62.59
CA GLU A 678 74.93 -78.20 62.25
C GLU A 678 75.40 -77.12 61.25
N LEU A 679 76.60 -76.56 61.45
CA LEU A 679 77.21 -75.61 60.51
C LEU A 679 77.45 -76.21 59.12
N GLN A 680 77.83 -77.48 59.04
CA GLN A 680 78.08 -78.16 57.77
C GLN A 680 76.78 -78.39 57.00
N ASN A 681 75.69 -78.77 57.68
CA ASN A 681 74.36 -78.90 57.08
C ASN A 681 73.79 -77.55 56.60
N VAL A 682 73.95 -76.48 57.40
CA VAL A 682 73.53 -75.12 57.01
C VAL A 682 74.32 -74.61 55.79
N ARG A 683 75.62 -74.90 55.69
CA ARG A 683 76.43 -74.54 54.51
C ARG A 683 75.94 -75.22 53.24
N SER A 684 75.63 -76.52 53.27
CA SER A 684 75.07 -77.21 52.09
C SER A 684 73.73 -76.65 51.63
N ALA A 685 72.83 -76.29 52.56
CA ALA A 685 71.55 -75.67 52.22
C ALA A 685 71.74 -74.26 51.62
N PHE A 686 72.69 -73.48 52.14
CA PHE A 686 73.00 -72.14 51.65
C PHE A 686 73.62 -72.17 50.24
N ASP A 687 74.47 -73.15 49.94
CA ASP A 687 75.03 -73.33 48.60
C ASP A 687 73.99 -73.79 47.56
N GLU A 688 72.97 -74.56 47.96
CA GLU A 688 71.83 -74.90 47.09
C GLU A 688 70.90 -73.70 46.83
N GLU A 689 70.57 -72.91 47.86
CA GLU A 689 69.78 -71.69 47.68
C GLU A 689 70.53 -70.66 46.83
N ARG A 690 71.85 -70.54 47.02
CA ARG A 690 72.73 -69.73 46.19
C ARG A 690 72.69 -70.15 44.71
N ARG A 691 72.74 -71.46 44.40
CA ARG A 691 72.60 -71.93 43.00
C ARG A 691 71.24 -71.55 42.40
N ARG A 692 70.14 -71.68 43.16
CA ARG A 692 68.81 -71.24 42.70
C ARG A 692 68.78 -69.75 42.38
N LEU A 693 69.31 -68.92 43.29
CA LEU A 693 69.39 -67.47 43.08
C LEU A 693 70.29 -67.09 41.89
N GLU A 694 71.42 -67.78 41.69
CA GLU A 694 72.29 -67.56 40.53
C GLU A 694 71.58 -67.92 39.20
N GLU A 695 70.75 -68.97 39.16
CA GLU A 695 69.90 -69.28 37.99
C GLU A 695 68.77 -68.26 37.76
N GLU A 696 68.10 -67.79 38.80
CA GLU A 696 67.05 -66.77 38.69
C GLU A 696 67.62 -65.42 38.22
N ILE A 697 68.79 -65.02 38.74
CA ILE A 697 69.53 -63.85 38.25
C ILE A 697 69.89 -64.01 36.77
N LYS A 698 70.26 -65.22 36.32
CA LYS A 698 70.56 -65.50 34.91
C LYS A 698 69.31 -65.36 34.03
N LYS A 699 68.15 -65.88 34.46
CA LYS A 699 66.85 -65.72 33.78
C LYS A 699 66.33 -64.28 33.80
N ALA A 700 66.59 -63.51 34.86
CA ALA A 700 66.25 -62.10 34.96
C ALA A 700 67.09 -61.25 33.99
N LYS A 701 68.39 -61.54 33.87
CA LYS A 701 69.29 -60.85 32.93
C LYS A 701 68.86 -61.04 31.47
N THR A 702 68.48 -62.25 31.04
CA THR A 702 68.01 -62.49 29.66
C THR A 702 66.72 -61.74 29.36
N LYS A 703 65.73 -61.77 30.27
CA LYS A 703 64.50 -60.98 30.12
C LYS A 703 64.76 -59.47 30.08
N ASN A 704 65.72 -58.97 30.87
CA ASN A 704 66.07 -57.55 30.83
C ASN A 704 66.69 -57.15 29.47
N THR A 705 67.53 -57.99 28.88
CA THR A 705 68.08 -57.72 27.53
C THR A 705 67.03 -57.75 26.42
N GLU A 706 65.98 -58.56 26.54
CA GLU A 706 64.84 -58.58 25.61
C GLU A 706 63.99 -57.32 25.74
N LEU A 707 63.70 -56.88 26.97
CA LEU A 707 62.97 -55.64 27.26
C LEU A 707 63.75 -54.40 26.78
N GLU A 708 65.07 -54.36 26.96
CA GLU A 708 65.91 -53.28 26.42
C GLU A 708 65.87 -53.22 24.89
N LYS A 709 65.85 -54.37 24.20
CA LYS A 709 65.73 -54.41 22.74
C LYS A 709 64.37 -53.87 22.28
N SER A 710 63.28 -54.33 22.92
CA SER A 710 61.92 -53.86 22.61
C SER A 710 61.75 -52.35 22.89
N ASN A 711 62.31 -51.83 23.99
CA ASN A 711 62.30 -50.39 24.28
C ASN A 711 63.06 -49.56 23.24
N ARG A 712 64.16 -50.06 22.66
CA ARG A 712 64.86 -49.38 21.54
C ARG A 712 64.01 -49.34 20.28
N GLU A 713 63.29 -50.43 19.98
CA GLU A 713 62.37 -50.51 18.84
C GLU A 713 61.19 -49.51 18.99
N TYR A 714 60.56 -49.45 20.18
CA TYR A 714 59.54 -48.43 20.48
C TYR A 714 60.11 -47.00 20.42
N SER A 715 61.27 -46.74 21.01
CA SER A 715 61.90 -45.40 20.98
C SER A 715 62.17 -44.93 19.54
N ASN A 716 62.64 -45.82 18.66
CA ASN A 716 62.83 -45.51 17.23
C ASN A 716 61.49 -45.25 16.51
N ALA A 717 60.43 -46.00 16.83
CA ALA A 717 59.10 -45.76 16.26
C ALA A 717 58.51 -44.41 16.70
N TYR A 718 58.66 -44.03 17.97
CA TYR A 718 58.28 -42.70 18.47
C TYR A 718 59.06 -41.59 17.78
N ALA A 719 60.38 -41.71 17.65
CA ALA A 719 61.22 -40.73 16.96
C ALA A 719 60.85 -40.55 15.47
N LYS A 720 60.32 -41.60 14.82
CA LYS A 720 59.78 -41.51 13.45
C LYS A 720 58.44 -40.75 13.43
N MET A 721 57.49 -41.11 14.29
CA MET A 721 56.21 -40.41 14.39
C MET A 721 56.38 -38.92 14.77
N GLU A 722 57.33 -38.56 15.64
CA GLU A 722 57.61 -37.16 15.96
C GLU A 722 58.08 -36.34 14.76
N LYS A 723 58.90 -36.93 13.87
CA LYS A 723 59.31 -36.29 12.60
C LYS A 723 58.13 -36.07 11.66
N GLU A 724 57.29 -37.09 11.46
CA GLU A 724 56.10 -37.00 10.62
C GLU A 724 55.11 -35.94 11.15
N ILE A 725 54.91 -35.88 12.48
CA ILE A 725 54.11 -34.84 13.15
C ILE A 725 54.73 -33.45 12.97
N ALA A 726 56.07 -33.30 13.01
CA ALA A 726 56.74 -32.03 12.79
C ALA A 726 56.60 -31.54 11.34
N GLU A 727 56.69 -32.44 10.35
CA GLU A 727 56.51 -32.14 8.93
C GLU A 727 55.05 -31.76 8.62
N MET A 728 54.07 -32.52 9.14
CA MET A 728 52.65 -32.17 9.03
C MET A 728 52.35 -30.79 9.64
N LYS A 729 52.90 -30.48 10.83
CA LYS A 729 52.77 -29.15 11.45
C LYS A 729 53.39 -28.04 10.59
N LYS A 730 54.54 -28.30 9.95
CA LYS A 730 55.20 -27.34 9.04
C LYS A 730 54.35 -27.08 7.80
N SER A 731 53.78 -28.13 7.19
CA SER A 731 52.86 -28.03 6.05
C SER A 731 51.57 -27.27 6.40
N MET A 732 50.93 -27.65 7.50
CA MET A 732 49.71 -27.00 8.00
C MET A 732 49.94 -25.50 8.30
N ASN A 733 51.06 -25.12 8.90
CA ASN A 733 51.41 -23.72 9.14
C ASN A 733 51.67 -22.94 7.84
N ALA A 734 52.26 -23.58 6.82
CA ALA A 734 52.44 -22.96 5.51
C ALA A 734 51.07 -22.70 4.82
N MET A 735 50.17 -23.68 4.82
CA MET A 735 48.80 -23.49 4.33
C MET A 735 48.07 -22.37 5.10
N LYS A 736 48.12 -22.39 6.45
CA LYS A 736 47.50 -21.36 7.29
C LYS A 736 47.96 -19.96 6.90
N LYS A 737 49.27 -19.77 6.75
CA LYS A 737 49.85 -18.48 6.31
C LYS A 737 49.35 -18.05 4.92
N THR A 738 49.23 -18.96 3.96
CA THR A 738 48.68 -18.63 2.63
C THR A 738 47.18 -18.28 2.65
N HIS A 739 46.40 -18.86 3.57
CA HIS A 739 44.99 -18.51 3.76
C HIS A 739 44.82 -17.17 4.48
N GLU A 740 45.62 -16.90 5.51
CA GLU A 740 45.67 -15.60 6.19
C GLU A 740 46.01 -14.47 5.21
N GLN A 741 47.01 -14.66 4.35
CA GLN A 741 47.41 -13.68 3.35
C GLN A 741 46.33 -13.44 2.28
N LYS A 742 45.65 -14.49 1.80
CA LYS A 742 44.49 -14.35 0.89
C LYS A 742 43.30 -13.64 1.54
N LEU A 743 43.04 -13.88 2.82
CA LEU A 743 42.01 -13.18 3.59
C LEU A 743 42.33 -11.69 3.75
N GLU A 744 43.59 -11.34 4.00
CA GLU A 744 44.04 -9.96 4.11
C GLU A 744 43.93 -9.21 2.77
N ASP A 745 44.31 -9.83 1.66
CA ASP A 745 44.19 -9.25 0.31
C ASP A 745 42.71 -9.05 -0.10
N LEU A 746 41.83 -9.99 0.24
CA LEU A 746 40.38 -9.85 0.02
C LEU A 746 39.78 -8.75 0.91
N SER A 747 40.22 -8.65 2.17
CA SER A 747 39.80 -7.58 3.09
C SER A 747 40.18 -6.20 2.54
N LYS A 748 41.42 -6.04 2.08
CA LYS A 748 41.91 -4.80 1.44
C LYS A 748 41.12 -4.43 0.19
N LYS A 749 40.84 -5.39 -0.70
CA LYS A 749 40.01 -5.17 -1.89
C LYS A 749 38.58 -4.75 -1.55
N ASN A 750 37.96 -5.39 -0.55
CA ASN A 750 36.62 -5.00 -0.09
C ASN A 750 36.60 -3.61 0.56
N GLN A 751 37.62 -3.24 1.34
CA GLN A 751 37.74 -1.89 1.90
C GLN A 751 37.90 -0.82 0.81
N GLU A 752 38.69 -1.10 -0.24
CA GLU A 752 38.86 -0.17 -1.36
C GLU A 752 37.59 -0.03 -2.21
N ALA A 753 36.87 -1.13 -2.46
CA ALA A 753 35.58 -1.11 -3.14
C ALA A 753 34.54 -0.30 -2.35
N LEU A 754 34.40 -0.57 -1.05
CA LEU A 754 33.49 0.16 -0.15
C LEU A 754 33.86 1.65 -0.05
N ARG A 755 35.15 2.00 -0.14
CA ARG A 755 35.59 3.40 -0.18
C ARG A 755 35.14 4.08 -1.48
N LYS A 756 35.34 3.47 -2.64
CA LYS A 756 34.89 4.02 -3.94
C LYS A 756 33.37 4.14 -4.02
N GLU A 757 32.65 3.18 -3.44
CA GLU A 757 31.19 3.23 -3.32
C GLU A 757 30.73 4.39 -2.41
N LYS A 758 31.41 4.65 -1.29
CA LYS A 758 31.14 5.82 -0.44
C LYS A 758 31.43 7.14 -1.16
N GLU A 759 32.57 7.25 -1.83
CA GLU A 759 32.94 8.45 -2.61
C GLU A 759 31.92 8.73 -3.74
N ASN A 760 31.40 7.70 -4.41
CA ASN A 760 30.34 7.84 -5.42
C ASN A 760 28.98 8.21 -4.81
N ASN A 761 28.59 7.59 -3.69
CA ASN A 761 27.36 7.96 -2.97
C ASN A 761 27.41 9.40 -2.44
N GLU A 762 28.59 9.89 -2.02
CA GLU A 762 28.75 11.27 -1.57
C GLU A 762 28.62 12.28 -2.72
N LYS A 763 29.14 11.96 -3.91
CA LYS A 763 28.91 12.75 -5.14
C LYS A 763 27.44 12.80 -5.50
N LEU A 764 26.77 11.65 -5.58
CA LEU A 764 25.34 11.58 -5.90
C LEU A 764 24.48 12.33 -4.88
N ARG A 765 24.85 12.29 -3.58
CA ARG A 765 24.19 13.09 -2.54
C ARG A 765 24.39 14.60 -2.72
N LYS A 766 25.57 15.04 -3.18
CA LYS A 766 25.83 16.46 -3.49
C LYS A 766 25.01 16.90 -4.70
N GLU A 767 25.05 16.16 -5.80
CA GLU A 767 24.25 16.42 -7.01
C GLU A 767 22.73 16.51 -6.69
N LEU A 768 22.21 15.55 -5.92
CA LEU A 768 20.80 15.54 -5.52
C LEU A 768 20.45 16.68 -4.53
N ASN A 769 21.41 17.12 -3.70
CA ASN A 769 21.21 18.27 -2.82
C ASN A 769 21.19 19.58 -3.61
N ASP A 770 22.09 19.74 -4.58
CA ASP A 770 22.13 20.91 -5.47
C ASP A 770 20.88 21.01 -6.36
N GLU A 771 20.33 19.87 -6.80
CA GLU A 771 19.05 19.81 -7.51
C GLU A 771 17.86 20.16 -6.59
N ASN A 772 17.85 19.66 -5.35
CA ASN A 772 16.84 20.04 -4.35
C ASN A 772 16.88 21.54 -4.02
N GLU A 773 18.06 22.15 -3.88
CA GLU A 773 18.17 23.61 -3.66
C GLU A 773 17.69 24.43 -4.87
N LYS A 774 17.94 23.96 -6.11
CA LYS A 774 17.34 24.57 -7.31
C LYS A 774 15.82 24.50 -7.30
N LEU A 775 15.25 23.33 -6.98
CA LEU A 775 13.80 23.13 -6.91
C LEU A 775 13.16 23.97 -5.80
N LYS A 776 13.80 24.08 -4.61
CA LYS A 776 13.37 25.00 -3.55
C LYS A 776 13.37 26.46 -4.00
N LYS A 777 14.39 26.87 -4.75
CA LYS A 777 14.48 28.25 -5.28
C LYS A 777 13.36 28.54 -6.28
N GLN A 778 13.10 27.62 -7.22
CA GLN A 778 11.98 27.72 -8.16
C GLN A 778 10.62 27.74 -7.45
N LEU A 779 10.45 26.91 -6.40
CA LEU A 779 9.24 26.90 -5.58
C LEU A 779 9.05 28.25 -4.84
N ALA A 780 10.11 28.82 -4.29
CA ALA A 780 10.07 30.12 -3.62
C ALA A 780 9.75 31.26 -4.61
N GLU A 781 10.34 31.24 -5.80
CA GLU A 781 10.05 32.18 -6.90
C GLU A 781 8.56 32.11 -7.30
N ALA A 782 8.01 30.90 -7.48
CA ALA A 782 6.59 30.70 -7.78
C ALA A 782 5.65 31.13 -6.62
N TYR A 783 6.07 31.00 -5.36
CA TYR A 783 5.29 31.51 -4.22
C TYR A 783 5.24 33.04 -4.18
N VAL A 784 6.34 33.72 -4.53
CA VAL A 784 6.37 35.19 -4.64
C VAL A 784 5.44 35.64 -5.77
N GLU A 785 5.52 35.02 -6.95
CA GLU A 785 4.64 35.32 -8.08
C GLU A 785 3.15 35.11 -7.74
N MET A 786 2.81 34.03 -7.02
CA MET A 786 1.44 33.83 -6.53
C MET A 786 0.97 34.90 -5.53
N GLU A 787 1.84 35.39 -4.65
CA GLU A 787 1.46 36.43 -3.67
C GLU A 787 1.34 37.82 -4.32
N ASP A 788 2.15 38.11 -5.34
CA ASP A 788 1.99 39.31 -6.17
C ASP A 788 0.64 39.28 -6.93
N LEU A 789 0.29 38.13 -7.55
CA LEU A 789 -1.01 37.94 -8.20
C LEU A 789 -2.18 38.04 -7.20
N ARG A 790 -2.06 37.45 -6.01
CA ARG A 790 -3.05 37.60 -4.93
C ARG A 790 -3.21 39.05 -4.48
N SER A 791 -2.11 39.79 -4.41
CA SER A 791 -2.10 41.21 -4.04
C SER A 791 -2.77 42.08 -5.09
N GLN A 792 -2.62 41.77 -6.39
CA GLN A 792 -3.33 42.43 -7.49
C GLN A 792 -4.84 42.14 -7.49
N ILE A 793 -5.26 40.93 -7.08
CA ILE A 793 -6.68 40.53 -7.04
C ILE A 793 -7.42 41.09 -5.79
N ARG A 794 -6.73 41.22 -4.64
CA ARG A 794 -7.32 41.67 -3.37
C ARG A 794 -8.12 42.98 -3.44
N PRO A 795 -7.69 44.07 -4.12
CA PRO A 795 -8.50 45.29 -4.23
C PRO A 795 -9.82 45.09 -5.00
N ILE A 796 -9.88 44.14 -5.94
CA ILE A 796 -11.10 43.85 -6.72
C ILE A 796 -12.17 43.20 -5.85
N GLY A 797 -11.78 42.22 -5.02
CA GLY A 797 -12.70 41.55 -4.09
C GLY A 797 -13.39 42.53 -3.11
N THR A 798 -12.62 43.42 -2.49
CA THR A 798 -13.17 44.39 -1.52
C THR A 798 -14.09 45.46 -2.14
N GLN A 799 -13.97 45.73 -3.45
CA GLN A 799 -14.90 46.60 -4.17
C GLN A 799 -16.18 45.85 -4.58
N LEU A 800 -16.06 44.58 -4.98
CA LEU A 800 -17.20 43.72 -5.28
C LEU A 800 -18.08 43.49 -4.04
N GLU A 801 -17.49 43.20 -2.88
CA GLU A 801 -18.24 43.03 -1.61
C GLU A 801 -19.01 44.29 -1.23
N ARG A 802 -18.41 45.49 -1.36
CA ARG A 802 -19.12 46.76 -1.10
C ARG A 802 -20.28 46.99 -2.07
N ARG A 803 -20.07 46.74 -3.38
CA ARG A 803 -21.14 46.87 -4.38
C ARG A 803 -22.25 45.85 -4.14
N TYR A 804 -21.92 44.63 -3.75
CA TYR A 804 -22.90 43.60 -3.41
C TYR A 804 -23.79 44.02 -2.23
N GLU A 805 -23.19 44.49 -1.13
CA GLU A 805 -23.96 44.93 0.03
C GLU A 805 -24.77 46.21 -0.25
N GLU A 806 -24.27 47.11 -1.11
CA GLU A 806 -25.02 48.27 -1.58
C GLU A 806 -26.21 47.89 -2.48
N MET A 807 -26.04 46.95 -3.43
CA MET A 807 -27.15 46.43 -4.23
C MET A 807 -28.19 45.72 -3.36
N ARG A 808 -27.75 44.95 -2.37
CA ARG A 808 -28.63 44.29 -1.41
C ARG A 808 -29.47 45.29 -0.59
N TYR A 809 -28.87 46.39 -0.15
CA TYR A 809 -29.60 47.47 0.52
C TYR A 809 -30.65 48.12 -0.39
N ARG A 810 -30.27 48.44 -1.64
CA ARG A 810 -31.18 49.02 -2.66
C ARG A 810 -32.32 48.06 -3.02
N TRP A 811 -32.06 46.76 -3.06
CA TRP A 811 -33.06 45.71 -3.27
C TRP A 811 -34.09 45.70 -2.13
N ASP A 812 -33.64 45.69 -0.87
CA ASP A 812 -34.52 45.73 0.30
C ASP A 812 -35.38 47.00 0.37
N GLU A 813 -34.86 48.15 -0.10
CA GLU A 813 -35.64 49.38 -0.21
C GLU A 813 -36.68 49.30 -1.35
N SER A 814 -36.32 48.69 -2.48
CA SER A 814 -37.22 48.51 -3.63
C SER A 814 -38.34 47.52 -3.32
N LEU A 815 -38.06 46.42 -2.62
CA LEU A 815 -39.09 45.50 -2.13
C LEU A 815 -40.09 46.19 -1.20
N LYS A 816 -39.63 47.09 -0.32
CA LYS A 816 -40.54 47.88 0.55
C LYS A 816 -41.43 48.82 -0.28
N LYS A 817 -40.91 49.42 -1.36
CA LYS A 817 -41.69 50.26 -2.28
C LYS A 817 -42.73 49.46 -3.07
N ILE A 818 -42.35 48.29 -3.58
CA ILE A 818 -43.28 47.35 -4.25
C ILE A 818 -44.40 46.94 -3.28
N HIS A 819 -44.05 46.50 -2.06
CA HIS A 819 -45.05 46.08 -1.07
C HIS A 819 -46.01 47.19 -0.62
N ASN A 820 -45.57 48.45 -0.64
CA ASN A 820 -46.46 49.60 -0.43
C ASN A 820 -47.36 49.86 -1.65
N SER A 821 -46.85 49.69 -2.87
CA SER A 821 -47.62 49.83 -4.10
C SER A 821 -48.67 48.71 -4.25
N GLU A 822 -48.35 47.47 -3.86
CA GLU A 822 -49.29 46.35 -3.78
C GLU A 822 -50.46 46.66 -2.83
N LYS A 823 -50.19 47.27 -1.67
CA LYS A 823 -51.24 47.70 -0.73
C LYS A 823 -52.14 48.79 -1.32
N LEU A 824 -51.57 49.74 -2.06
CA LEU A 824 -52.33 50.79 -2.73
C LEU A 824 -53.17 50.23 -3.88
N LEU A 825 -52.62 49.31 -4.70
CA LEU A 825 -53.35 48.60 -5.74
C LEU A 825 -54.49 47.77 -5.16
N LYS A 826 -54.26 47.07 -4.03
CA LYS A 826 -55.33 46.32 -3.38
C LYS A 826 -56.47 47.23 -2.91
N ALA A 827 -56.16 48.36 -2.27
CA ALA A 827 -57.16 49.35 -1.86
C ALA A 827 -57.87 49.99 -3.06
N ALA A 828 -57.19 50.16 -4.20
CA ALA A 828 -57.79 50.63 -5.44
C ALA A 828 -58.73 49.59 -6.07
N ASN A 829 -58.38 48.30 -6.03
CA ASN A 829 -59.26 47.22 -6.51
C ASN A 829 -60.49 47.07 -5.61
N GLU A 830 -60.33 47.10 -4.29
CA GLU A 830 -61.45 47.15 -3.33
C GLU A 830 -62.39 48.35 -3.62
N ARG A 831 -61.82 49.50 -4.04
CA ARG A 831 -62.57 50.69 -4.47
C ARG A 831 -63.27 50.52 -5.83
N ILE A 832 -62.70 49.75 -6.76
CA ILE A 832 -63.33 49.42 -8.05
C ILE A 832 -64.52 48.48 -7.82
N GLU A 833 -64.36 47.43 -7.01
CA GLU A 833 -65.45 46.52 -6.63
C GLU A 833 -66.62 47.30 -5.96
N GLU A 834 -66.33 48.26 -5.07
CA GLU A 834 -67.33 49.18 -4.51
C GLU A 834 -68.08 50.00 -5.58
N LEU A 835 -67.41 50.39 -6.67
CA LEU A 835 -67.98 51.21 -7.73
C LEU A 835 -68.77 50.36 -8.74
N GLU A 836 -68.31 49.16 -9.07
CA GLU A 836 -69.04 48.20 -9.90
C GLU A 836 -70.35 47.75 -9.21
N ALA A 837 -70.30 47.51 -7.89
CA ALA A 837 -71.51 47.23 -7.10
C ALA A 837 -72.52 48.38 -7.14
N LYS A 838 -72.04 49.64 -7.14
CA LYS A 838 -72.89 50.83 -7.32
C LYS A 838 -73.39 50.96 -8.76
N SER A 839 -72.59 50.63 -9.77
CA SER A 839 -72.99 50.64 -11.19
C SER A 839 -74.18 49.70 -11.43
N LYS A 840 -74.14 48.49 -10.88
CA LYS A 840 -75.26 47.53 -10.95
C LYS A 840 -76.55 48.07 -10.30
N SER A 841 -76.43 48.86 -9.22
CA SER A 841 -77.58 49.57 -8.66
C SER A 841 -78.10 50.68 -9.56
N VAL A 842 -77.22 51.40 -10.28
CA VAL A 842 -77.63 52.42 -11.26
C VAL A 842 -78.33 51.78 -12.47
N GLU A 843 -77.83 50.64 -12.97
CA GLU A 843 -78.49 49.86 -14.03
C GLU A 843 -79.92 49.46 -13.63
N SER A 844 -80.13 49.03 -12.38
CA SER A 844 -81.48 48.75 -11.84
C SER A 844 -82.39 49.99 -11.86
N TYR A 845 -81.89 51.17 -11.51
CA TYR A 845 -82.67 52.41 -11.58
C TYR A 845 -82.94 52.86 -13.02
N VAL A 846 -82.02 52.61 -13.96
CA VAL A 846 -82.24 52.89 -15.39
C VAL A 846 -83.37 52.00 -15.94
N GLN A 847 -83.40 50.71 -15.59
CA GLN A 847 -84.49 49.81 -15.96
C GLN A 847 -85.84 50.24 -15.35
N GLU A 848 -85.86 50.69 -14.08
CA GLU A 848 -87.07 51.23 -13.44
C GLU A 848 -87.58 52.50 -14.14
N ILE A 849 -86.68 53.42 -14.53
CA ILE A 849 -87.02 54.62 -15.30
C ILE A 849 -87.59 54.25 -16.68
N GLU A 850 -87.08 53.21 -17.33
CA GLU A 850 -87.55 52.75 -18.63
C GLU A 850 -88.94 52.09 -18.57
N GLN A 851 -89.20 51.32 -17.50
CA GLN A 851 -90.55 50.84 -17.17
C GLN A 851 -91.53 52.00 -16.92
N LEU A 852 -91.12 53.00 -16.13
CA LEU A 852 -91.95 54.19 -15.86
C LEU A 852 -92.24 55.02 -17.12
N LYS A 853 -91.28 55.15 -18.05
CA LYS A 853 -91.51 55.77 -19.36
C LYS A 853 -92.54 55.01 -20.18
N THR A 854 -92.45 53.68 -20.20
CA THR A 854 -93.39 52.80 -20.91
C THR A 854 -94.80 52.96 -20.35
N TYR A 855 -94.95 52.93 -19.02
CA TYR A 855 -96.23 53.16 -18.36
C TYR A 855 -96.81 54.56 -18.59
N ASN A 856 -95.97 55.61 -18.61
CA ASN A 856 -96.41 56.96 -18.97
C ASN A 856 -96.91 57.03 -20.42
N HIS A 857 -96.26 56.33 -21.35
CA HIS A 857 -96.70 56.26 -22.74
C HIS A 857 -98.06 55.58 -22.88
N GLU A 858 -98.29 54.47 -22.16
CA GLU A 858 -99.60 53.81 -22.09
C GLU A 858 -100.69 54.73 -21.50
N LEU A 859 -100.36 55.53 -20.48
CA LEU A 859 -101.28 56.54 -19.95
C LEU A 859 -101.59 57.66 -20.96
N GLU A 860 -100.60 58.14 -21.72
CA GLU A 860 -100.80 59.12 -22.79
C GLU A 860 -101.71 58.56 -23.90
N GLU A 861 -101.52 57.30 -24.32
CA GLU A 861 -102.42 56.63 -25.27
C GLU A 861 -103.85 56.53 -24.73
N GLN A 862 -104.02 56.15 -23.45
CA GLN A 862 -105.33 56.11 -22.81
C GLN A 862 -106.00 57.49 -22.71
N PHE A 863 -105.23 58.54 -22.37
CA PHE A 863 -105.74 59.92 -22.36
C PHE A 863 -106.16 60.40 -23.76
N ASN A 864 -105.37 60.09 -24.79
CA ASN A 864 -105.69 60.42 -26.18
C ASN A 864 -106.97 59.69 -26.64
N ALA A 865 -107.11 58.40 -26.34
CA ALA A 865 -108.32 57.64 -26.61
C ALA A 865 -109.56 58.20 -25.89
N GLN A 866 -109.42 58.65 -24.64
CA GLN A 866 -110.49 59.35 -23.91
C GLN A 866 -110.84 60.71 -24.56
N MET A 867 -109.84 61.47 -25.01
CA MET A 867 -110.05 62.74 -25.72
C MET A 867 -110.78 62.54 -27.06
N ASP A 868 -110.46 61.48 -27.81
CA ASP A 868 -111.17 61.11 -29.04
C ASP A 868 -112.63 60.70 -28.77
N ILE A 869 -112.89 59.95 -27.69
CA ILE A 869 -114.26 59.65 -27.25
C ILE A 869 -115.01 60.93 -26.90
N ILE A 870 -114.39 61.87 -26.17
CA ILE A 870 -114.98 63.18 -25.83
C ILE A 870 -115.26 63.99 -27.09
N ALA A 871 -114.35 64.00 -28.07
CA ALA A 871 -114.52 64.68 -29.35
C ALA A 871 -115.68 64.07 -30.17
N ALA A 872 -115.79 62.73 -30.22
CA ALA A 872 -116.88 62.02 -30.86
C ALA A 872 -118.24 62.29 -30.19
N LEU A 873 -118.28 62.36 -28.85
CA LEU A 873 -119.47 62.73 -28.09
C LEU A 873 -119.88 64.19 -28.35
N LYS A 874 -118.94 65.14 -28.33
CA LYS A 874 -119.20 66.55 -28.71
C LYS A 874 -119.77 66.64 -30.14
N LYS A 875 -119.20 65.89 -31.10
CA LYS A 875 -119.67 65.86 -32.49
C LYS A 875 -121.09 65.31 -32.62
N LYS A 876 -121.45 64.25 -31.88
CA LYS A 876 -122.83 63.75 -31.79
C LYS A 876 -123.79 64.75 -31.15
N PHE A 877 -123.35 65.49 -30.12
CA PHE A 877 -124.17 66.50 -29.45
C PHE A 877 -124.49 67.69 -30.38
N ILE A 878 -123.50 68.13 -31.16
CA ILE A 878 -123.65 69.18 -32.18
C ILE A 878 -124.57 68.70 -33.33
N GLN A 879 -124.49 67.43 -33.73
CA GLN A 879 -125.33 66.88 -34.80
C GLN A 879 -126.81 66.63 -34.41
N MET A 880 -127.16 66.55 -33.12
CA MET A 880 -128.56 66.37 -32.70
C MET A 880 -129.35 67.66 -32.48
N ASN A 881 -128.72 68.84 -32.42
CA ASN A 881 -129.37 70.11 -32.05
C ASN A 881 -129.22 71.24 -33.11
N GLY A 882 -128.97 70.90 -34.38
CA GLY A 882 -128.54 71.84 -35.42
C GLY A 882 -129.56 72.19 -36.52
N ALA A 883 -130.87 72.25 -36.24
CA ALA A 883 -131.89 72.47 -37.27
C ALA A 883 -133.00 73.47 -36.88
N ASN A 884 -132.64 74.73 -36.56
CA ASN A 884 -133.48 75.91 -36.86
C ASN A 884 -132.80 77.26 -36.53
N ASN A 885 -132.93 78.21 -37.47
CA ASN A 885 -133.08 79.66 -37.28
C ASN A 885 -132.05 80.55 -36.52
N ASN A 886 -131.44 81.44 -37.31
CA ASN A 886 -131.42 82.91 -37.17
C ASN A 886 -130.80 83.66 -35.96
N LYS A 887 -130.10 84.74 -36.35
CA LYS A 887 -129.96 86.08 -35.73
C LYS A 887 -128.98 86.35 -34.57
N ASP A 888 -128.15 87.37 -34.86
CA ASP A 888 -127.85 88.59 -34.09
C ASP A 888 -127.35 88.55 -32.63
N HIS A 889 -126.17 89.18 -32.47
CA HIS A 889 -125.71 90.03 -31.36
C HIS A 889 -125.41 89.51 -29.93
N ASN A 890 -124.14 89.75 -29.57
CA ASN A 890 -123.60 90.31 -28.31
C ASN A 890 -123.58 89.51 -26.98
N SER A 891 -122.33 89.43 -26.47
CA SER A 891 -121.87 89.77 -25.11
C SER A 891 -121.58 88.67 -24.06
N SER A 892 -120.52 88.99 -23.30
CA SER A 892 -120.05 88.50 -21.97
C SER A 892 -119.54 87.06 -21.74
N GLU A 893 -118.25 87.02 -21.39
CA GLU A 893 -117.61 86.31 -20.26
C GLU A 893 -117.19 84.82 -20.32
N SER A 894 -116.05 84.59 -19.63
CA SER A 894 -115.63 83.38 -18.89
C SER A 894 -114.56 82.42 -19.49
N VAL A 895 -113.31 82.66 -19.03
CA VAL A 895 -112.30 81.68 -18.55
C VAL A 895 -111.61 80.69 -19.52
N GLY A 896 -110.27 80.66 -19.47
CA GLY A 896 -109.38 79.61 -20.01
C GLY A 896 -108.00 80.16 -20.42
N TRP A 897 -107.05 80.36 -19.50
CA TRP A 897 -105.97 79.40 -19.16
C TRP A 897 -105.20 78.81 -20.37
N THR A 898 -104.03 79.40 -20.67
CA THR A 898 -102.75 78.67 -20.89
C THR A 898 -101.59 79.68 -20.90
N SER A 899 -100.44 79.28 -20.34
CA SER A 899 -99.39 80.21 -19.91
C SER A 899 -98.40 80.57 -21.02
N ASN A 900 -98.33 81.86 -21.37
CA ASN A 900 -97.12 82.45 -21.97
C ASN A 900 -96.25 83.03 -20.86
N SER A 901 -94.94 82.76 -20.89
CA SER A 901 -93.95 83.48 -20.08
C SER A 901 -92.66 83.66 -20.88
N THR A 902 -92.56 84.82 -21.53
CA THR A 902 -91.31 85.35 -22.09
C THR A 902 -90.85 86.44 -21.13
N VAL A 903 -89.67 86.30 -20.51
CA VAL A 903 -89.06 87.35 -19.69
C VAL A 903 -87.56 87.44 -20.03
N ASN A 904 -87.09 88.68 -20.19
CA ASN A 904 -85.71 89.03 -20.49
C ASN A 904 -84.91 89.33 -19.19
N SER A 905 -83.59 89.46 -19.36
CA SER A 905 -82.81 90.63 -18.88
C SER A 905 -82.43 90.76 -17.39
N LEU A 906 -81.11 90.58 -17.17
CA LEU A 906 -80.17 91.38 -16.36
C LEU A 906 -80.20 91.41 -14.80
N ASP A 907 -78.97 91.22 -14.30
CA ASP A 907 -78.25 91.96 -13.25
C ASP A 907 -78.24 91.56 -11.75
N ASP A 908 -77.01 91.73 -11.23
CA ASP A 908 -76.52 91.93 -9.86
C ASP A 908 -76.79 90.91 -8.74
N GLU A 909 -75.72 90.26 -8.27
CA GLU A 909 -75.02 90.84 -7.11
C GLU A 909 -73.50 90.53 -7.10
N VAL A 910 -72.74 91.47 -6.53
CA VAL A 910 -71.26 91.55 -6.54
C VAL A 910 -70.69 91.18 -5.17
N TYR A 911 -69.60 90.40 -5.13
CA TYR A 911 -68.59 90.56 -4.06
C TYR A 911 -67.17 90.20 -4.54
N SER A 912 -66.39 91.25 -4.87
CA SER A 912 -65.13 91.65 -4.20
C SER A 912 -64.36 90.59 -3.39
N SER A 913 -63.02 90.57 -3.34
CA SER A 913 -61.93 91.33 -4.00
C SER A 913 -60.59 90.65 -3.61
N GLU A 914 -59.47 91.11 -4.20
CA GLU A 914 -58.08 91.15 -3.69
C GLU A 914 -57.62 90.21 -2.54
N GLY A 915 -56.42 89.62 -2.54
CA GLY A 915 -55.20 89.98 -3.28
C GLY A 915 -53.98 89.96 -2.34
N SER A 916 -52.77 89.96 -2.91
CA SER A 916 -51.46 89.97 -2.20
C SER A 916 -51.10 88.71 -1.36
N GLY A 917 -49.85 88.27 -1.27
CA GLY A 917 -48.69 88.76 -2.01
C GLY A 917 -47.40 87.96 -1.79
N SER A 918 -46.39 88.30 -2.61
CA SER A 918 -45.09 88.77 -2.16
C SER A 918 -44.19 87.86 -1.30
N PHE A 919 -43.19 87.28 -1.98
CA PHE A 919 -41.75 87.48 -1.69
C PHE A 919 -41.20 87.11 -0.28
N LYS A 920 -40.41 86.03 -0.23
CA LYS A 920 -38.98 85.97 0.20
C LYS A 920 -38.63 84.51 0.53
N GLU A 921 -37.62 83.86 -0.07
CA GLU A 921 -36.20 84.22 -0.15
C GLU A 921 -35.49 84.20 1.21
N SER A 922 -34.89 83.06 1.58
CA SER A 922 -33.63 82.99 2.34
C SER A 922 -33.07 81.56 2.45
N ARG A 923 -31.99 81.33 1.68
CA ARG A 923 -30.65 80.88 2.11
C ARG A 923 -30.50 79.64 3.01
N ASN A 924 -29.90 78.62 2.40
CA ASN A 924 -28.61 78.00 2.77
C ASN A 924 -28.11 78.17 4.21
N HIS A 925 -27.83 77.05 4.89
CA HIS A 925 -26.45 76.58 5.11
C HIS A 925 -26.36 75.18 5.75
N ALA A 926 -25.22 74.53 5.52
CA ALA A 926 -24.75 73.23 6.02
C ALA A 926 -25.39 71.99 5.36
#